data_AF-A0A8B8CL00-F1
#
_entry.id   AF-A0A8B8CL00-F1
#
_cell.length_a   1.000
_cell.length_b   1.000
_cell.length_c   1.000
_cell.angle_alpha   90.00
_cell.angle_beta   90.00
_cell.angle_gamma   90.00
#
_symmetry.space_group_name_H-M   'P 1'
#
loop_
_entity.id
_entity.type
_entity.pdbx_description
1 polymer ?
#
loop_
_entity_poly.entity_id
_entity_poly.type
_entity_poly.pdbx_seq_one_letter_code
_entity_poly.pdbx_strand_id
1 'polypeptide(L)'
;MVERVFDMNLITFNLVVNILSFVKLTEAQCDKNGTCVCHCADCSSGCQSCSPGWSGSTENFCQKANTLYQFYSMNSENINVLDGNSNTYEESKYFSPFIRVHLKESKVISRLDVTLQLNDGNEYSVYVKDNIYATEDYLKCNTFTHTGVGTIQAIPFVCKQPLEGKYIHIVASLTSTLRVYEIEQFECTNGSFGYNCSDICPNSCSGPCNKVTGQCARNTGFWGTHCQKTCSMRCKDKLCDSASGDCVECVPGNYGLGCNGQCSPGCQDICNTTSGLCQCKQGFYSADCSLQCTDNCTNRYCLQESGFCASCIPEKYGNFCHKNCLGDCDGNCVQTTGVCGDCAKGKYGFYCNETCHENCEGDICDRATGKCSDCVKKTYGFYCNKTCSSNCDGDICDSATGKCLGCVKQAYGYYCYETCPKNCEGDICDRVTGNCNQCKIGYMGDTCLENCPDHCKECSQNGYKCNRCEDGWYGVKCETRCQDSCGGHTTCDIDSGWCHVCSVGYFGNFCEQKCSDNCDASYMCDKITGNCRSCKAGKRGPFCAESCSEHCRNLSCSINESCINGCEDGWFGPQCKYKCSYALRSCAKCKFIDDTDEPVCVQCSDAWFLNGSKCFECPRNCSLCLSGSKCHECKNKHSYGETCNLPCNAACRNKTCDITGQCTLECENSKYGTKCDQDCPVGCSSCRNASLCLSCEDGFNKKCERCDNNVTCRKAL
;
A
#
# COMPACT_ATOMS: atom_id res chain seq x y z
N MET A 1 -56.58 -29.85 16.01
CA MET A 1 -56.70 -30.26 17.42
C MET A 1 -58.16 -30.14 17.80
N VAL A 2 -58.69 -31.18 18.44
CA VAL A 2 -60.12 -31.47 18.62
C VAL A 2 -60.55 -31.10 20.05
N GLU A 3 -61.65 -30.36 20.21
CA GLU A 3 -62.43 -30.27 21.47
C GLU A 3 -63.91 -30.20 21.10
N ARG A 4 -64.63 -31.34 21.17
CA ARG A 4 -65.51 -31.82 22.26
C ARG A 4 -66.79 -30.99 22.49
N VAL A 5 -67.87 -31.57 22.01
CA VAL A 5 -69.29 -31.29 22.29
C VAL A 5 -69.69 -31.95 23.62
N PHE A 6 -70.53 -31.28 24.41
CA PHE A 6 -71.37 -31.91 25.43
C PHE A 6 -72.80 -31.39 25.27
N ASP A 7 -73.74 -32.33 25.24
CA ASP A 7 -75.18 -32.12 25.11
C ASP A 7 -75.86 -32.92 26.23
N MET A 8 -76.93 -32.40 26.83
CA MET A 8 -77.67 -33.10 27.89
C MET A 8 -79.19 -32.80 27.83
N ASN A 9 -79.95 -33.89 27.66
CA ASN A 9 -81.41 -34.00 27.52
C ASN A 9 -82.21 -33.71 28.81
N LEU A 10 -83.48 -33.30 28.68
CA LEU A 10 -84.54 -33.61 29.67
C LEU A 10 -86.00 -33.65 29.10
N ILE A 11 -86.38 -34.86 28.68
CA ILE A 11 -87.61 -35.68 28.82
C ILE A 11 -88.92 -35.11 29.50
N THR A 12 -90.03 -35.10 28.71
CA THR A 12 -91.46 -35.54 28.92
C THR A 12 -92.37 -34.91 30.02
N PHE A 13 -93.72 -34.86 29.96
CA PHE A 13 -94.78 -35.78 29.50
C PHE A 13 -96.13 -35.02 29.31
N ASN A 14 -97.00 -35.47 28.39
CA ASN A 14 -98.39 -35.02 28.18
C ASN A 14 -99.39 -36.10 28.62
N LEU A 15 -100.57 -35.71 29.11
CA LEU A 15 -101.74 -36.60 29.23
C LEU A 15 -103.01 -35.86 28.81
N VAL A 16 -103.73 -36.41 27.82
CA VAL A 16 -105.03 -35.94 27.30
C VAL A 16 -106.09 -36.98 27.64
N VAL A 17 -107.27 -36.54 28.10
CA VAL A 17 -108.50 -37.36 28.09
C VAL A 17 -109.65 -36.52 27.54
N ASN A 18 -110.26 -37.04 26.47
CA ASN A 18 -111.41 -36.54 25.73
C ASN A 18 -112.74 -36.90 26.41
N ILE A 19 -113.75 -36.01 26.33
CA ILE A 19 -115.17 -36.40 26.27
C ILE A 19 -115.91 -35.48 25.28
N LEU A 20 -116.55 -36.12 24.29
CA LEU A 20 -117.40 -35.56 23.22
C LEU A 20 -118.75 -35.06 23.77
N SER A 21 -119.27 -33.97 23.20
CA SER A 21 -120.70 -33.61 23.21
C SER A 21 -121.07 -32.88 21.93
N PHE A 22 -122.19 -33.31 21.34
CA PHE A 22 -122.69 -32.96 20.01
C PHE A 22 -123.04 -31.47 19.85
N VAL A 23 -122.54 -30.83 18.79
CA VAL A 23 -122.91 -29.47 18.35
C VAL A 23 -123.94 -29.55 17.21
N LYS A 24 -125.01 -28.76 17.35
CA LYS A 24 -126.05 -28.51 16.35
C LYS A 24 -125.51 -27.43 15.39
N LEU A 25 -125.40 -27.72 14.10
CA LEU A 25 -124.90 -26.78 13.08
C LEU A 25 -125.82 -25.56 12.95
N THR A 26 -125.25 -24.37 13.08
CA THR A 26 -125.77 -23.09 12.58
C THR A 26 -124.91 -22.61 11.41
N GLU A 27 -125.57 -22.12 10.38
CA GLU A 27 -125.11 -21.93 8.99
C GLU A 27 -123.81 -21.13 8.83
N ALA A 28 -122.94 -21.59 7.91
CA ALA A 28 -121.80 -20.85 7.38
C ALA A 28 -121.97 -20.68 5.85
N GLN A 29 -121.58 -19.52 5.32
CA GLN A 29 -121.77 -19.11 3.93
C GLN A 29 -121.31 -20.16 2.91
N CYS A 30 -122.25 -20.73 2.16
CA CYS A 30 -121.97 -21.40 0.88
C CYS A 30 -122.30 -20.43 -0.27
N ASP A 31 -121.58 -20.51 -1.39
CA ASP A 31 -122.01 -19.87 -2.63
C ASP A 31 -123.41 -20.37 -3.01
N LYS A 32 -124.19 -19.55 -3.73
CA LYS A 32 -125.63 -19.74 -4.04
C LYS A 32 -126.04 -21.10 -4.64
N ASN A 33 -125.09 -21.99 -4.93
CA ASN A 33 -125.28 -23.37 -5.39
C ASN A 33 -124.99 -24.46 -4.34
N GLY A 34 -124.75 -24.13 -3.08
CA GLY A 34 -124.66 -25.11 -1.97
C GLY A 34 -123.35 -25.88 -1.85
N THR A 35 -122.28 -25.48 -2.54
CA THR A 35 -120.92 -26.01 -2.32
C THR A 35 -120.13 -25.08 -1.40
N CYS A 36 -119.70 -25.58 -0.25
CA CYS A 36 -118.82 -24.88 0.69
C CYS A 36 -117.35 -25.31 0.44
N VAL A 37 -116.42 -24.35 0.19
CA VAL A 37 -114.99 -24.60 -0.14
C VAL A 37 -114.09 -24.26 1.07
N CYS A 38 -113.09 -25.08 1.36
CA CYS A 38 -112.14 -24.88 2.47
C CYS A 38 -111.10 -23.79 2.17
N HIS A 39 -110.90 -22.82 3.08
CA HIS A 39 -109.94 -21.71 2.95
C HIS A 39 -108.77 -21.76 3.97
N CYS A 40 -108.35 -22.97 4.34
CA CYS A 40 -107.24 -23.25 5.24
C CYS A 40 -105.90 -23.44 4.49
N ALA A 41 -104.77 -23.28 5.18
CA ALA A 41 -103.46 -23.70 4.65
C ALA A 41 -103.35 -25.24 4.51
N ASP A 42 -104.10 -26.00 5.31
CA ASP A 42 -104.24 -27.46 5.26
C ASP A 42 -105.67 -27.85 5.71
N CYS A 43 -106.36 -28.71 4.95
CA CYS A 43 -107.77 -29.10 5.17
C CYS A 43 -107.96 -30.53 5.70
N SER A 44 -106.88 -31.17 6.17
CA SER A 44 -106.89 -32.61 6.51
C SER A 44 -107.49 -32.95 7.89
N SER A 45 -107.53 -32.00 8.84
CA SER A 45 -107.91 -32.30 10.25
C SER A 45 -108.45 -31.11 11.07
N GLY A 46 -109.09 -30.14 10.42
CA GLY A 46 -109.51 -28.88 11.07
C GLY A 46 -108.40 -27.81 11.00
N CYS A 47 -108.81 -26.54 10.90
CA CYS A 47 -107.95 -25.42 10.51
C CYS A 47 -106.93 -25.02 11.62
N GLN A 48 -105.62 -25.03 11.35
CA GLN A 48 -104.59 -24.51 12.30
C GLN A 48 -104.31 -23.01 12.15
N SER A 49 -104.43 -22.47 10.94
CA SER A 49 -104.30 -21.04 10.64
C SER A 49 -105.01 -20.70 9.32
N CYS A 50 -105.53 -19.47 9.21
CA CYS A 50 -106.25 -19.01 8.02
C CYS A 50 -105.28 -18.43 6.97
N SER A 51 -105.62 -18.54 5.68
CA SER A 51 -104.89 -17.85 4.60
C SER A 51 -104.95 -16.31 4.77
N PRO A 52 -103.96 -15.54 4.27
CA PRO A 52 -103.99 -14.08 4.33
C PRO A 52 -105.33 -13.53 3.80
N GLY A 53 -106.03 -12.73 4.61
CA GLY A 53 -107.36 -12.17 4.29
C GLY A 53 -108.58 -12.93 4.88
N TRP A 54 -108.38 -13.94 5.71
CA TRP A 54 -109.44 -14.73 6.38
C TRP A 54 -109.23 -14.81 7.91
N SER A 55 -110.30 -14.94 8.72
CA SER A 55 -110.20 -15.05 10.19
C SER A 55 -111.24 -15.99 10.83
N GLY A 56 -110.93 -16.64 11.96
CA GLY A 56 -111.87 -17.52 12.69
C GLY A 56 -111.18 -18.66 13.47
N SER A 57 -111.98 -19.51 14.12
CA SER A 57 -111.55 -20.72 14.84
C SER A 57 -111.86 -22.02 14.06
N THR A 58 -111.41 -23.16 14.60
CA THR A 58 -111.67 -24.51 14.08
C THR A 58 -113.16 -24.88 13.99
N GLU A 59 -114.02 -24.27 14.80
CA GLU A 59 -115.48 -24.47 14.78
C GLU A 59 -116.17 -23.70 13.64
N ASN A 60 -115.50 -22.71 13.05
CA ASN A 60 -116.13 -21.72 12.16
C ASN A 60 -115.58 -21.76 10.71
N PHE A 61 -114.63 -22.66 10.40
CA PHE A 61 -114.05 -22.86 9.05
C PHE A 61 -113.38 -21.63 8.40
N CYS A 62 -112.72 -20.75 9.18
CA CYS A 62 -112.09 -19.50 8.69
C CYS A 62 -113.04 -18.70 7.78
N GLN A 63 -113.86 -17.84 8.38
CA GLN A 63 -114.82 -17.04 7.62
C GLN A 63 -114.19 -15.71 7.20
N LYS A 64 -114.68 -15.12 6.11
CA LYS A 64 -114.44 -13.70 5.84
C LYS A 64 -115.37 -12.91 6.75
N ALA A 65 -115.14 -12.99 8.06
CA ALA A 65 -115.96 -12.34 9.07
C ALA A 65 -115.70 -10.83 9.04
N ASN A 66 -116.31 -10.15 8.08
CA ASN A 66 -116.59 -8.73 8.17
C ASN A 66 -117.41 -8.56 9.45
N THR A 67 -116.78 -8.13 10.53
CA THR A 67 -117.46 -8.08 11.83
C THR A 67 -118.21 -6.76 11.90
N LEU A 68 -119.54 -6.83 11.98
CA LEU A 68 -120.32 -5.71 12.50
C LEU A 68 -119.96 -5.59 13.97
N TYR A 69 -119.17 -4.58 14.30
CA TYR A 69 -118.74 -4.28 15.65
C TYR A 69 -119.92 -3.63 16.38
N GLN A 70 -120.50 -4.39 17.31
CA GLN A 70 -121.54 -3.90 18.20
C GLN A 70 -120.90 -3.03 19.30
N PHE A 71 -121.47 -1.85 19.55
CA PHE A 71 -120.94 -0.88 20.52
C PHE A 71 -121.18 -1.27 22.01
N TYR A 72 -121.56 -2.52 22.29
CA TYR A 72 -122.07 -3.10 23.56
C TYR A 72 -121.26 -2.80 24.84
N SER A 73 -120.03 -2.31 24.73
CA SER A 73 -119.16 -1.95 25.87
C SER A 73 -118.95 -0.44 26.06
N MET A 74 -119.74 0.40 25.38
CA MET A 74 -119.65 1.86 25.48
C MET A 74 -120.89 2.44 26.17
N ASN A 75 -120.75 2.84 27.44
CA ASN A 75 -121.78 3.61 28.16
C ASN A 75 -122.10 4.91 27.40
N SER A 76 -123.20 4.92 26.66
CA SER A 76 -123.80 6.10 26.03
C SER A 76 -125.14 6.40 26.70
N GLU A 77 -125.58 7.66 26.68
CA GLU A 77 -126.90 8.06 27.22
C GLU A 77 -128.08 7.52 26.38
N ASN A 78 -127.84 7.01 25.16
CA ASN A 78 -128.83 6.39 24.27
C ASN A 78 -128.55 4.89 24.11
N ILE A 79 -128.97 4.11 25.10
CA ILE A 79 -128.61 2.68 25.23
C ILE A 79 -129.30 1.83 24.16
N ASN A 80 -130.52 2.18 23.75
CA ASN A 80 -131.37 1.32 22.92
C ASN A 80 -130.97 1.23 21.43
N VAL A 81 -130.00 2.01 20.95
CA VAL A 81 -129.52 2.00 19.55
C VAL A 81 -128.13 1.42 19.38
N LEU A 82 -127.53 0.96 20.48
CA LEU A 82 -126.19 0.38 20.56
C LEU A 82 -126.19 -0.93 21.37
N ASP A 83 -127.36 -1.46 21.69
CA ASP A 83 -127.56 -2.62 22.56
C ASP A 83 -127.65 -3.93 21.77
N GLY A 84 -127.35 -3.91 20.47
CA GLY A 84 -127.36 -5.08 19.60
C GLY A 84 -128.73 -5.72 19.45
N ASN A 85 -129.82 -5.05 19.88
CA ASN A 85 -131.16 -5.56 19.83
C ASN A 85 -132.00 -4.75 18.84
N SER A 86 -132.21 -5.30 17.64
CA SER A 86 -132.97 -4.63 16.59
C SER A 86 -134.48 -4.44 16.87
N ASN A 87 -134.97 -4.83 18.05
CA ASN A 87 -136.37 -4.64 18.47
C ASN A 87 -136.57 -3.46 19.44
N THR A 88 -135.49 -2.90 19.98
CA THR A 88 -135.50 -1.67 20.77
C THR A 88 -135.24 -0.47 19.86
N TYR A 89 -135.71 0.72 20.22
CA TYR A 89 -135.50 1.92 19.42
C TYR A 89 -135.41 3.19 20.27
N GLU A 90 -134.69 4.18 19.75
CA GLU A 90 -134.75 5.57 20.22
C GLU A 90 -135.60 6.41 19.26
N GLU A 91 -136.38 7.34 19.82
CA GLU A 91 -137.22 8.27 19.08
C GLU A 91 -136.83 9.72 19.38
N SER A 92 -136.77 10.57 18.35
CA SER A 92 -136.36 11.96 18.50
C SER A 92 -137.36 12.81 19.30
N LYS A 93 -136.86 13.74 20.14
CA LYS A 93 -137.68 14.57 21.06
C LYS A 93 -138.20 15.85 20.37
N TYR A 94 -139.43 16.28 20.65
CA TYR A 94 -140.01 17.59 20.24
C TYR A 94 -139.94 17.92 18.72
N PHE A 95 -140.39 17.01 17.84
CA PHE A 95 -140.38 17.20 16.38
C PHE A 95 -139.00 17.52 15.77
N SER A 96 -137.92 17.34 16.52
CA SER A 96 -136.56 17.50 16.00
C SER A 96 -136.23 16.29 15.11
N PRO A 97 -135.78 16.49 13.87
CA PRO A 97 -135.61 15.39 12.93
C PRO A 97 -134.21 14.76 13.07
N PHE A 98 -133.69 14.56 14.28
CA PHE A 98 -132.37 13.98 14.47
C PHE A 98 -132.21 13.16 15.76
N ILE A 99 -131.29 12.19 15.71
CA ILE A 99 -130.78 11.43 16.86
C ILE A 99 -129.27 11.60 16.91
N ARG A 100 -128.73 11.80 18.11
CA ARG A 100 -127.29 11.98 18.34
C ARG A 100 -126.80 10.98 19.36
N VAL A 101 -125.82 10.18 18.97
CA VAL A 101 -125.18 9.18 19.81
C VAL A 101 -123.78 9.65 20.17
N HIS A 102 -123.44 9.58 21.46
CA HIS A 102 -122.13 9.95 22.00
C HIS A 102 -121.35 8.69 22.34
N LEU A 103 -120.20 8.52 21.70
CA LEU A 103 -119.26 7.41 21.92
C LEU A 103 -118.25 7.80 23.02
N LYS A 104 -117.83 6.82 23.83
CA LYS A 104 -116.87 7.03 24.91
C LYS A 104 -115.49 7.47 24.40
N GLU A 105 -115.09 6.94 23.25
CA GLU A 105 -113.81 7.23 22.59
C GLU A 105 -114.07 7.61 21.14
N SER A 106 -113.16 8.42 20.58
CA SER A 106 -113.25 8.75 19.16
C SER A 106 -113.02 7.48 18.36
N LYS A 107 -113.84 7.27 17.34
CA LYS A 107 -113.72 6.12 16.45
C LYS A 107 -113.57 6.58 15.02
N VAL A 108 -112.65 5.94 14.30
CA VAL A 108 -112.51 6.06 12.86
C VAL A 108 -113.57 5.17 12.21
N ILE A 109 -114.53 5.81 11.56
CA ILE A 109 -115.70 5.20 10.95
C ILE A 109 -115.59 5.34 9.43
N SER A 110 -115.55 4.21 8.74
CA SER A 110 -115.57 4.18 7.27
C SER A 110 -116.94 3.74 6.73
N ARG A 111 -117.72 3.02 7.54
CA ARG A 111 -119.07 2.55 7.23
C ARG A 111 -119.85 2.29 8.52
N LEU A 112 -121.11 2.70 8.52
CA LEU A 112 -122.10 2.38 9.55
C LEU A 112 -123.30 1.71 8.90
N ASP A 113 -123.81 0.66 9.51
CA ASP A 113 -125.09 0.08 9.13
C ASP A 113 -126.11 0.53 10.20
N VAL A 114 -127.12 1.29 9.76
CA VAL A 114 -128.08 1.95 10.65
C VAL A 114 -129.48 1.44 10.35
N THR A 115 -130.14 0.86 11.34
CA THR A 115 -131.51 0.35 11.24
C THR A 115 -132.50 1.46 11.59
N LEU A 116 -133.34 1.86 10.63
CA LEU A 116 -134.21 3.03 10.71
C LEU A 116 -135.66 2.68 10.36
N GLN A 117 -136.62 3.42 10.95
CA GLN A 117 -137.97 3.53 10.40
C GLN A 117 -137.96 4.50 9.23
N LEU A 118 -138.24 4.00 8.03
CA LEU A 118 -138.29 4.78 6.81
C LEU A 118 -139.68 5.40 6.61
N ASN A 119 -139.71 6.66 6.18
CA ASN A 119 -140.92 7.40 5.80
C ASN A 119 -140.80 7.84 4.34
N ASP A 120 -141.93 7.89 3.63
CA ASP A 120 -141.96 8.30 2.22
C ASP A 120 -141.43 9.73 2.03
N GLY A 121 -140.56 9.93 1.04
CA GLY A 121 -139.99 11.22 0.67
C GLY A 121 -138.95 11.78 1.65
N ASN A 122 -138.52 11.00 2.65
CA ASN A 122 -137.55 11.43 3.65
C ASN A 122 -136.11 11.12 3.21
N GLU A 123 -135.18 12.02 3.56
CA GLU A 123 -133.75 11.87 3.36
C GLU A 123 -133.03 11.77 4.71
N TYR A 124 -132.23 10.72 4.88
CA TYR A 124 -131.49 10.40 6.10
C TYR A 124 -130.00 10.63 5.85
N SER A 125 -129.37 11.50 6.64
CA SER A 125 -127.94 11.79 6.57
C SER A 125 -127.23 11.41 7.86
N VAL A 126 -126.09 10.74 7.75
CA VAL A 126 -125.25 10.35 8.89
C VAL A 126 -123.98 11.18 8.92
N TYR A 127 -123.67 11.78 10.06
CA TYR A 127 -122.46 12.54 10.31
C TYR A 127 -121.64 11.90 11.42
N VAL A 128 -120.32 11.92 11.26
CA VAL A 128 -119.35 11.49 12.28
C VAL A 128 -118.47 12.70 12.59
N LYS A 129 -118.51 13.16 13.84
CA LYS A 129 -117.87 14.43 14.24
C LYS A 129 -117.40 14.39 15.69
N ASP A 130 -116.34 15.13 16.00
CA ASP A 130 -115.87 15.33 17.37
C ASP A 130 -116.53 16.54 18.04
N ASN A 131 -116.83 17.58 17.28
CA ASN A 131 -117.53 18.76 17.78
C ASN A 131 -119.04 18.63 17.53
N ILE A 132 -119.85 18.70 18.58
CA ILE A 132 -121.31 18.51 18.49
C ILE A 132 -122.02 19.54 17.60
N TYR A 133 -121.45 20.74 17.46
CA TYR A 133 -122.03 21.85 16.69
C TYR A 133 -121.59 21.88 15.23
N ALA A 134 -120.67 21.00 14.83
CA ALA A 134 -120.15 20.93 13.47
C ALA A 134 -121.23 20.42 12.49
N THR A 135 -121.36 21.10 11.34
CA THR A 135 -122.37 20.86 10.29
C THR A 135 -121.77 20.83 8.89
N GLU A 136 -120.45 20.83 8.79
CA GLU A 136 -119.73 20.88 7.53
C GLU A 136 -119.92 19.59 6.72
N ASP A 137 -120.06 19.73 5.40
CA ASP A 137 -120.33 18.60 4.50
C ASP A 137 -119.22 17.52 4.50
N TYR A 138 -117.98 17.86 4.86
CA TYR A 138 -116.88 16.88 4.92
C TYR A 138 -116.99 15.92 6.10
N LEU A 139 -117.83 16.23 7.10
CA LEU A 139 -118.15 15.37 8.25
C LEU A 139 -119.38 14.50 7.99
N LYS A 140 -120.04 14.69 6.84
CA LYS A 140 -121.15 13.84 6.39
C LYS A 140 -120.57 12.56 5.83
N CYS A 141 -120.90 11.44 6.47
CA CYS A 141 -120.54 10.12 6.01
C CYS A 141 -121.26 9.85 4.67
N ASN A 142 -122.58 9.75 4.71
CA ASN A 142 -123.40 9.58 3.52
C ASN A 142 -124.87 9.98 3.77
N THR A 143 -125.65 9.99 2.70
CA THR A 143 -127.06 10.37 2.68
C THR A 143 -127.86 9.31 1.92
N PHE A 144 -129.04 8.96 2.42
CA PHE A 144 -129.95 7.97 1.85
C PHE A 144 -131.36 8.54 1.75
N THR A 145 -131.99 8.43 0.58
CA THR A 145 -133.35 8.92 0.34
C THR A 145 -134.30 7.74 0.16
N HIS A 146 -135.43 7.74 0.85
CA HIS A 146 -136.46 6.71 0.72
C HIS A 146 -137.73 7.26 0.05
N THR A 147 -138.27 6.51 -0.92
CA THR A 147 -139.57 6.76 -1.55
C THR A 147 -140.36 5.45 -1.56
N GLY A 148 -141.56 5.46 -1.00
CA GLY A 148 -142.40 4.27 -0.84
C GLY A 148 -143.07 4.12 0.52
N VAL A 149 -143.78 3.00 0.70
CA VAL A 149 -144.49 2.65 1.95
C VAL A 149 -143.48 2.49 3.09
N GLY A 150 -143.73 3.12 4.24
CA GLY A 150 -142.78 3.11 5.36
C GLY A 150 -142.50 1.70 5.91
N THR A 151 -141.22 1.32 5.95
CA THR A 151 -140.70 0.03 6.45
C THR A 151 -139.53 0.23 7.42
N ILE A 152 -139.21 -0.80 8.21
CA ILE A 152 -137.98 -0.84 9.02
C ILE A 152 -136.89 -1.57 8.24
N GLN A 153 -135.73 -0.94 8.04
CA GLN A 153 -134.62 -1.54 7.29
C GLN A 153 -133.26 -1.06 7.80
N ALA A 154 -132.26 -1.95 7.76
CA ALA A 154 -130.85 -1.61 7.95
C ALA A 154 -130.26 -1.02 6.66
N ILE A 155 -129.76 0.21 6.77
CA ILE A 155 -129.18 0.96 5.65
C ILE A 155 -127.67 1.11 5.84
N PRO A 156 -126.85 0.67 4.89
CA PRO A 156 -125.41 0.87 4.93
C PRO A 156 -125.04 2.29 4.50
N PHE A 157 -124.63 3.10 5.47
CA PHE A 157 -124.04 4.43 5.26
C PHE A 157 -122.53 4.30 5.12
N VAL A 158 -122.05 4.33 3.88
CA VAL A 158 -120.62 4.23 3.58
C VAL A 158 -120.00 5.60 3.37
N CYS A 159 -118.98 5.94 4.15
CA CYS A 159 -118.43 7.30 4.17
C CYS A 159 -117.55 7.56 2.95
N LYS A 160 -117.61 8.78 2.40
CA LYS A 160 -116.75 9.19 1.26
C LYS A 160 -115.25 9.11 1.57
N GLN A 161 -114.90 9.26 2.85
CA GLN A 161 -113.57 9.07 3.41
C GLN A 161 -113.73 8.57 4.85
N PRO A 162 -112.72 7.91 5.45
CA PRO A 162 -112.75 7.56 6.87
C PRO A 162 -112.92 8.82 7.71
N LEU A 163 -113.95 8.85 8.55
CA LEU A 163 -114.25 9.97 9.44
C LEU A 163 -113.95 9.56 10.88
N GLU A 164 -113.20 10.39 11.59
CA GLU A 164 -112.93 10.18 13.02
C GLU A 164 -113.81 11.10 13.86
N GLY A 165 -114.50 10.54 14.85
CA GLY A 165 -115.32 11.35 15.75
C GLY A 165 -115.91 10.59 16.93
N LYS A 166 -116.25 11.35 17.97
CA LYS A 166 -116.98 10.88 19.17
C LYS A 166 -118.49 10.94 19.06
N TYR A 167 -119.06 11.62 18.06
CA TYR A 167 -120.50 11.75 17.89
C TYR A 167 -120.98 11.21 16.55
N ILE A 168 -121.95 10.30 16.59
CA ILE A 168 -122.72 9.86 15.42
C ILE A 168 -124.03 10.65 15.42
N HIS A 169 -124.29 11.42 14.38
CA HIS A 169 -125.45 12.30 14.28
C HIS A 169 -126.26 11.94 13.03
N ILE A 170 -127.47 11.42 13.24
CA ILE A 170 -128.38 10.97 12.19
C ILE A 170 -129.48 12.02 12.05
N VAL A 171 -129.67 12.56 10.86
CA VAL A 171 -130.61 13.66 10.58
C VAL A 171 -131.55 13.25 9.44
N ALA A 172 -132.86 13.43 9.62
CA ALA A 172 -133.88 13.31 8.60
C ALA A 172 -134.26 14.69 8.01
N SER A 173 -134.67 14.74 6.75
CA SER A 173 -134.98 16.00 6.05
C SER A 173 -136.37 16.58 6.37
N LEU A 174 -137.38 15.74 6.60
CA LEU A 174 -138.72 16.18 7.01
C LEU A 174 -138.82 16.25 8.54
N THR A 175 -139.61 17.21 9.04
CA THR A 175 -139.88 17.42 10.47
C THR A 175 -140.85 16.37 11.02
N SER A 176 -140.55 15.09 10.83
CA SER A 176 -141.22 13.95 11.45
C SER A 176 -140.38 13.40 12.60
N THR A 177 -140.98 12.61 13.50
CA THR A 177 -140.19 11.87 14.48
C THR A 177 -139.28 10.85 13.77
N LEU A 178 -138.02 10.80 14.18
CA LEU A 178 -137.03 9.85 13.67
C LEU A 178 -136.93 8.69 14.66
N ARG A 179 -137.09 7.45 14.18
CA ARG A 179 -136.84 6.23 14.97
C ARG A 179 -135.63 5.47 14.44
N VAL A 180 -134.66 5.27 15.31
CA VAL A 180 -133.45 4.47 15.05
C VAL A 180 -133.51 3.25 15.95
N TYR A 181 -133.32 2.06 15.39
CA TYR A 181 -133.37 0.78 16.10
C TYR A 181 -131.97 0.29 16.49
N GLU A 182 -130.98 0.37 15.61
CA GLU A 182 -129.63 -0.13 15.90
C GLU A 182 -128.58 0.58 15.01
N ILE A 183 -127.37 0.77 15.51
CA ILE A 183 -126.21 1.30 14.79
C ILE A 183 -125.01 0.37 14.97
N GLU A 184 -124.50 -0.17 13.86
CA GLU A 184 -123.38 -1.09 13.86
C GLU A 184 -122.21 -0.57 12.99
N GLN A 185 -120.96 -0.81 13.40
CA GLN A 185 -119.76 -0.38 12.66
C GLN A 185 -119.14 -1.53 11.84
N PHE A 186 -118.67 -1.24 10.63
CA PHE A 186 -117.92 -2.20 9.79
C PHE A 186 -116.39 -2.03 9.93
N GLU A 187 -115.63 -3.10 10.23
CA GLU A 187 -114.16 -3.08 10.36
C GLU A 187 -113.46 -4.28 9.66
N CYS A 188 -112.25 -4.06 9.11
CA CYS A 188 -111.42 -5.08 8.46
C CYS A 188 -110.65 -6.01 9.41
N THR A 189 -110.53 -7.28 9.01
CA THR A 189 -109.75 -8.31 9.70
C THR A 189 -108.24 -8.11 9.51
N ASN A 190 -107.44 -8.56 10.48
CA ASN A 190 -105.98 -8.46 10.42
C ASN A 190 -105.40 -9.13 9.15
N GLY A 191 -104.51 -8.43 8.46
CA GLY A 191 -103.92 -8.88 7.19
C GLY A 191 -104.63 -8.34 5.93
N SER A 192 -105.77 -7.68 6.11
CA SER A 192 -106.48 -6.96 5.05
C SER A 192 -106.64 -5.48 5.40
N PHE A 193 -106.64 -4.61 4.39
CA PHE A 193 -106.85 -3.18 4.54
C PHE A 193 -107.72 -2.64 3.40
N GLY A 194 -108.08 -1.36 3.49
CA GLY A 194 -108.86 -0.67 2.47
C GLY A 194 -110.37 -0.76 2.69
N TYR A 195 -111.11 -0.08 1.82
CA TYR A 195 -112.52 0.27 2.03
C TYR A 195 -113.50 -0.93 2.14
N ASN A 196 -113.20 -2.04 1.47
CA ASN A 196 -113.98 -3.29 1.54
C ASN A 196 -113.17 -4.47 2.07
N CYS A 197 -112.01 -4.20 2.69
CA CYS A 197 -111.10 -5.24 3.17
C CYS A 197 -110.69 -6.23 2.06
N SER A 198 -110.56 -5.72 0.84
CA SER A 198 -110.19 -6.49 -0.35
C SER A 198 -108.68 -6.50 -0.59
N ASP A 199 -107.95 -5.54 -0.04
CA ASP A 199 -106.50 -5.39 -0.24
C ASP A 199 -105.72 -6.12 0.86
N ILE A 200 -104.61 -6.77 0.50
CA ILE A 200 -103.79 -7.59 1.42
C ILE A 200 -102.51 -6.82 1.79
N CYS A 201 -102.12 -6.82 3.08
CA CYS A 201 -100.89 -6.18 3.55
C CYS A 201 -99.62 -6.67 2.80
N PRO A 202 -98.62 -5.82 2.52
CA PRO A 202 -97.38 -6.24 1.85
C PRO A 202 -96.59 -7.31 2.62
N ASN A 203 -96.06 -8.32 1.91
CA ASN A 203 -95.29 -9.43 2.48
C ASN A 203 -94.03 -9.02 3.25
N SER A 204 -93.51 -7.80 3.03
CA SER A 204 -92.33 -7.25 3.72
C SER A 204 -92.63 -6.75 5.14
N CYS A 205 -93.89 -6.78 5.56
CA CYS A 205 -94.32 -6.33 6.87
C CYS A 205 -94.43 -7.52 7.82
N SER A 206 -93.49 -7.63 8.76
CA SER A 206 -93.45 -8.71 9.76
C SER A 206 -94.52 -8.58 10.87
N GLY A 207 -95.58 -7.79 10.66
CA GLY A 207 -96.64 -7.45 11.62
C GLY A 207 -97.87 -6.80 10.96
N PRO A 208 -98.92 -6.42 11.73
CA PRO A 208 -100.16 -5.87 11.17
C PRO A 208 -99.91 -4.54 10.45
N CYS A 209 -100.40 -4.41 9.21
CA CYS A 209 -100.39 -3.14 8.49
C CYS A 209 -101.58 -2.26 8.90
N ASN A 210 -101.46 -0.95 8.69
CA ASN A 210 -102.56 -0.02 8.98
C ASN A 210 -103.84 -0.43 8.21
N LYS A 211 -104.96 -0.66 8.91
CA LYS A 211 -106.23 -1.19 8.35
C LYS A 211 -106.88 -0.31 7.29
N VAL A 212 -106.46 0.96 7.19
CA VAL A 212 -106.94 1.91 6.19
C VAL A 212 -105.90 2.13 5.08
N THR A 213 -104.62 2.30 5.43
CA THR A 213 -103.58 2.77 4.48
C THR A 213 -102.57 1.72 4.03
N GLY A 214 -102.49 0.56 4.69
CA GLY A 214 -101.52 -0.49 4.36
C GLY A 214 -100.06 -0.21 4.75
N GLN A 215 -99.77 0.92 5.42
CA GLN A 215 -98.41 1.28 5.86
C GLN A 215 -97.92 0.42 7.04
N CYS A 216 -96.59 0.22 7.09
CA CYS A 216 -95.92 -0.65 8.06
C CYS A 216 -95.01 0.14 9.02
N ALA A 217 -94.85 -0.36 10.25
CA ALA A 217 -94.03 0.29 11.27
C ALA A 217 -92.52 0.22 10.93
N ARG A 218 -91.75 1.26 11.31
CA ARG A 218 -90.32 1.43 10.98
C ARG A 218 -89.47 0.24 11.44
N ASN A 219 -88.62 -0.28 10.55
CA ASN A 219 -87.62 -1.33 10.85
C ASN A 219 -86.19 -0.78 10.87
N THR A 220 -85.36 -1.26 11.79
CA THR A 220 -83.92 -0.94 11.88
C THR A 220 -83.13 -1.64 10.77
N GLY A 221 -82.10 -0.98 10.21
CA GLY A 221 -81.23 -1.53 9.15
C GLY A 221 -81.66 -1.27 7.71
N PHE A 222 -82.79 -0.58 7.52
CA PHE A 222 -83.33 -0.19 6.22
C PHE A 222 -83.67 1.30 6.21
N TRP A 223 -83.58 1.93 5.04
CA TRP A 223 -83.91 3.33 4.82
C TRP A 223 -84.77 3.50 3.56
N GLY A 224 -85.43 4.65 3.46
CA GLY A 224 -86.40 4.95 2.41
C GLY A 224 -87.84 4.75 2.85
N THR A 225 -88.77 5.38 2.11
CA THR A 225 -90.19 5.53 2.46
C THR A 225 -90.97 4.23 2.65
N HIS A 226 -90.45 3.11 2.15
CA HIS A 226 -91.04 1.78 2.26
C HIS A 226 -90.04 0.75 2.82
N CYS A 227 -88.98 1.20 3.51
CA CYS A 227 -87.89 0.36 4.00
C CYS A 227 -87.26 -0.52 2.90
N GLN A 228 -87.25 -0.04 1.66
CA GLN A 228 -86.87 -0.81 0.49
C GLN A 228 -85.34 -0.84 0.23
N LYS A 229 -84.56 0.01 0.90
CA LYS A 229 -83.10 0.05 0.77
C LYS A 229 -82.43 -0.38 2.06
N THR A 230 -81.36 -1.16 1.97
CA THR A 230 -80.54 -1.56 3.13
C THR A 230 -79.50 -0.49 3.45
N CYS A 231 -79.18 -0.29 4.72
CA CYS A 231 -78.02 0.52 5.14
C CYS A 231 -76.71 -0.06 4.58
N SER A 232 -75.72 0.79 4.30
CA SER A 232 -74.39 0.36 3.83
C SER A 232 -73.77 -0.64 4.81
N MET A 233 -73.12 -1.70 4.29
CA MET A 233 -72.38 -2.65 5.14
C MET A 233 -71.18 -2.01 5.85
N ARG A 234 -70.77 -0.80 5.41
CA ARG A 234 -69.71 -0.02 6.04
C ARG A 234 -70.22 0.92 7.13
N CYS A 235 -71.54 1.00 7.34
CA CYS A 235 -72.10 1.56 8.57
C CYS A 235 -71.91 0.57 9.71
N LYS A 236 -71.41 1.03 10.85
CA LYS A 236 -71.31 0.24 12.08
C LYS A 236 -72.70 -0.22 12.50
N ASP A 237 -72.83 -1.51 12.83
CA ASP A 237 -74.07 -2.18 13.21
C ASP A 237 -75.23 -2.05 12.19
N LYS A 238 -74.92 -1.69 10.93
CA LYS A 238 -75.89 -1.38 9.86
C LYS A 238 -76.87 -0.27 10.24
N LEU A 239 -76.43 0.69 11.07
CA LEU A 239 -77.25 1.83 11.48
C LEU A 239 -77.04 3.01 10.52
N CYS A 240 -78.10 3.42 9.85
CA CYS A 240 -78.13 4.60 8.99
C CYS A 240 -79.41 5.41 9.20
N ASP A 241 -79.34 6.70 8.86
CA ASP A 241 -80.50 7.59 8.89
C ASP A 241 -81.62 7.05 7.99
N SER A 242 -82.83 6.99 8.54
CA SER A 242 -83.98 6.36 7.87
C SER A 242 -84.45 7.10 6.60
N ALA A 243 -84.06 8.37 6.43
CA ALA A 243 -84.43 9.21 5.30
C ALA A 243 -83.29 9.35 4.28
N SER A 244 -82.08 9.68 4.73
CA SER A 244 -80.93 9.93 3.84
C SER A 244 -80.08 8.69 3.55
N GLY A 245 -80.09 7.68 4.44
CA GLY A 245 -79.21 6.52 4.36
C GLY A 245 -77.78 6.79 4.83
N ASP A 246 -77.50 7.95 5.42
CA ASP A 246 -76.19 8.30 5.98
C ASP A 246 -75.90 7.46 7.22
N CYS A 247 -74.68 6.95 7.34
CA CYS A 247 -74.30 6.12 8.47
C CYS A 247 -74.17 6.96 9.74
N VAL A 248 -74.66 6.44 10.87
CA VAL A 248 -74.46 7.09 12.18
C VAL A 248 -72.98 7.04 12.58
N GLU A 249 -72.32 5.92 12.31
CA GLU A 249 -70.89 5.72 12.53
C GLU A 249 -70.35 4.77 11.46
N CYS A 250 -69.12 5.00 11.00
CA CYS A 250 -68.44 4.11 10.05
C CYS A 250 -67.72 2.96 10.75
N VAL A 251 -67.68 1.80 10.11
CA VAL A 251 -66.75 0.72 10.49
C VAL A 251 -65.30 1.25 10.38
N PRO A 252 -64.42 0.99 11.37
CA PRO A 252 -63.03 1.44 11.36
C PRO A 252 -62.33 1.19 10.02
N GLY A 253 -61.63 2.22 9.51
CA GLY A 253 -60.99 2.19 8.19
C GLY A 253 -61.83 2.82 7.06
N ASN A 254 -63.01 3.37 7.36
CA ASN A 254 -63.87 4.07 6.39
C ASN A 254 -64.29 5.45 6.90
N TYR A 255 -64.55 6.36 5.96
CA TYR A 255 -64.92 7.74 6.27
C TYR A 255 -65.95 8.32 5.29
N GLY A 256 -66.52 9.47 5.66
CA GLY A 256 -67.55 10.20 4.92
C GLY A 256 -68.96 9.79 5.33
N LEU A 257 -69.95 10.61 4.98
CA LEU A 257 -71.34 10.48 5.45
C LEU A 257 -72.01 9.12 5.11
N GLY A 258 -71.65 8.51 3.99
CA GLY A 258 -72.08 7.16 3.60
C GLY A 258 -71.05 6.05 3.85
N CYS A 259 -69.93 6.36 4.54
CA CYS A 259 -68.79 5.46 4.77
C CYS A 259 -68.22 4.82 3.49
N ASN A 260 -68.27 5.56 2.38
CA ASN A 260 -67.78 5.12 1.07
C ASN A 260 -66.29 5.43 0.85
N GLY A 261 -65.72 6.38 1.61
CA GLY A 261 -64.29 6.65 1.61
C GLY A 261 -63.55 5.58 2.41
N GLN A 262 -62.40 5.13 1.92
CA GLN A 262 -61.55 4.18 2.62
C GLN A 262 -60.28 4.88 3.07
N CYS A 263 -59.90 4.74 4.34
CA CYS A 263 -58.69 5.35 4.89
C CYS A 263 -57.46 4.93 4.06
N SER A 264 -56.54 5.88 3.82
CA SER A 264 -55.28 5.58 3.15
C SER A 264 -54.50 4.50 3.91
N PRO A 265 -53.85 3.52 3.22
CA PRO A 265 -52.95 2.58 3.87
C PRO A 265 -51.75 3.28 4.55
N GLY A 266 -51.44 4.51 4.10
CA GLY A 266 -50.41 5.38 4.66
C GLY A 266 -50.75 6.00 6.01
N CYS A 267 -51.97 5.84 6.54
CA CYS A 267 -52.32 6.33 7.87
C CYS A 267 -51.67 5.50 8.98
N GLN A 268 -51.07 6.16 9.98
CA GLN A 268 -50.50 5.55 11.18
C GLN A 268 -51.59 4.91 12.03
N ASP A 269 -52.67 5.66 12.25
CA ASP A 269 -53.87 5.27 13.01
C ASP A 269 -55.11 5.24 12.11
N ILE A 270 -56.28 4.94 12.70
CA ILE A 270 -57.57 4.99 11.99
C ILE A 270 -57.84 6.45 11.60
N CYS A 271 -58.17 6.69 10.32
CA CYS A 271 -58.45 8.04 9.83
C CYS A 271 -59.75 8.61 10.40
N ASN A 272 -59.85 9.94 10.42
CA ASN A 272 -61.05 10.65 10.87
C ASN A 272 -62.26 10.19 10.06
N THR A 273 -63.31 9.73 10.74
CA THR A 273 -64.50 9.12 10.14
C THR A 273 -65.35 10.08 9.29
N THR A 274 -65.13 11.39 9.40
CA THR A 274 -65.84 12.40 8.59
C THR A 274 -64.97 12.88 7.44
N SER A 275 -63.70 13.18 7.68
CA SER A 275 -62.82 13.87 6.70
C SER A 275 -61.79 12.98 6.02
N GLY A 276 -61.53 11.77 6.54
CA GLY A 276 -60.48 10.88 6.02
C GLY A 276 -59.05 11.28 6.40
N LEU A 277 -58.88 12.34 7.19
CA LEU A 277 -57.57 12.86 7.61
C LEU A 277 -56.94 11.97 8.68
N CYS A 278 -55.62 11.80 8.65
CA CYS A 278 -54.87 10.98 9.60
C CYS A 278 -53.41 11.45 9.69
N GLN A 279 -52.70 11.01 10.72
CA GLN A 279 -51.25 11.17 10.79
C GLN A 279 -50.58 10.13 9.87
N CYS A 280 -49.60 10.54 9.05
CA CYS A 280 -48.99 9.63 8.09
C CYS A 280 -47.95 8.73 8.74
N LYS A 281 -47.88 7.48 8.28
CA LYS A 281 -46.73 6.60 8.46
C LYS A 281 -45.52 7.18 7.72
N GLN A 282 -44.32 6.81 8.17
CA GLN A 282 -43.10 7.11 7.43
C GLN A 282 -43.20 6.59 5.99
N GLY A 283 -42.80 7.40 5.01
CA GLY A 283 -42.94 7.10 3.58
C GLY A 283 -44.20 7.64 2.93
N PHE A 284 -45.10 8.30 3.67
CA PHE A 284 -46.32 8.92 3.15
C PHE A 284 -46.43 10.38 3.60
N TYR A 285 -47.06 11.20 2.76
CA TYR A 285 -47.33 12.63 2.98
C TYR A 285 -48.66 13.02 2.31
N SER A 286 -49.10 14.26 2.50
CA SER A 286 -50.46 14.81 2.25
C SER A 286 -51.36 14.75 3.49
N ALA A 287 -52.42 15.56 3.48
CA ALA A 287 -53.36 15.65 4.61
C ALA A 287 -54.13 14.33 4.88
N ASP A 288 -54.30 13.50 3.86
CA ASP A 288 -54.93 12.18 3.90
C ASP A 288 -53.93 11.01 3.73
N CYS A 289 -52.63 11.31 3.70
CA CYS A 289 -51.55 10.35 3.55
C CYS A 289 -51.65 9.48 2.30
N SER A 290 -52.22 10.01 1.22
CA SER A 290 -52.41 9.29 -0.05
C SER A 290 -51.16 9.30 -0.93
N LEU A 291 -50.24 10.23 -0.72
CA LEU A 291 -49.03 10.37 -1.52
C LEU A 291 -47.82 9.71 -0.84
N GLN A 292 -46.98 9.06 -1.64
CA GLN A 292 -45.75 8.41 -1.16
C GLN A 292 -44.56 9.34 -1.32
N CYS A 293 -43.69 9.39 -0.31
CA CYS A 293 -42.39 10.03 -0.42
C CYS A 293 -41.60 9.36 -1.57
N THR A 294 -40.85 10.16 -2.34
CA THR A 294 -39.97 9.63 -3.39
C THR A 294 -38.91 8.69 -2.81
N ASP A 295 -38.49 7.70 -3.60
CA ASP A 295 -37.42 6.76 -3.24
C ASP A 295 -36.06 7.43 -3.07
N ASN A 296 -35.92 8.65 -3.59
CA ASN A 296 -34.70 9.44 -3.47
C ASN A 296 -34.57 10.17 -2.13
N CYS A 297 -35.59 10.16 -1.26
CA CYS A 297 -35.43 10.62 0.12
C CYS A 297 -34.72 9.52 0.93
N THR A 298 -33.76 9.89 1.78
CA THR A 298 -33.11 8.94 2.69
C THR A 298 -34.15 8.20 3.54
N ASN A 299 -34.14 6.86 3.51
CA ASN A 299 -35.12 6.01 4.20
C ASN A 299 -36.59 6.39 3.93
N ARG A 300 -36.89 6.95 2.74
CA ARG A 300 -38.22 7.48 2.37
C ARG A 300 -38.79 8.48 3.38
N TYR A 301 -37.93 9.27 4.03
CA TYR A 301 -38.36 10.23 5.02
C TYR A 301 -38.61 11.62 4.40
N CYS A 302 -39.87 12.05 4.38
CA CYS A 302 -40.29 13.38 3.90
C CYS A 302 -41.24 14.07 4.87
N LEU A 303 -41.29 15.41 4.81
CA LEU A 303 -42.19 16.24 5.62
C LEU A 303 -43.65 15.95 5.24
N GLN A 304 -44.50 15.71 6.23
CA GLN A 304 -45.87 15.22 5.98
C GLN A 304 -46.75 16.23 5.21
N GLU A 305 -46.55 17.52 5.41
CA GLU A 305 -47.38 18.57 4.78
C GLU A 305 -46.96 18.89 3.34
N SER A 306 -45.65 18.88 3.06
CA SER A 306 -45.09 19.36 1.79
C SER A 306 -44.52 18.25 0.90
N GLY A 307 -44.25 17.07 1.46
CA GLY A 307 -43.54 15.99 0.78
C GLY A 307 -42.05 16.25 0.57
N PHE A 308 -41.49 17.31 1.17
CA PHE A 308 -40.07 17.62 1.01
C PHE A 308 -39.23 16.62 1.79
N CYS A 309 -38.22 16.04 1.15
CA CYS A 309 -37.30 15.14 1.80
C CYS A 309 -36.51 15.89 2.89
N ALA A 310 -36.33 15.28 4.07
CA ALA A 310 -35.44 15.85 5.09
C ALA A 310 -33.95 15.73 4.69
N SER A 311 -33.61 14.67 3.96
CA SER A 311 -32.31 14.50 3.30
C SER A 311 -32.48 13.61 2.07
N CYS A 312 -31.54 13.74 1.12
CA CYS A 312 -31.52 12.93 -0.10
C CYS A 312 -30.56 11.75 0.04
N ILE A 313 -30.84 10.67 -0.70
CA ILE A 313 -29.86 9.61 -0.95
C ILE A 313 -28.61 10.19 -1.65
N PRO A 314 -27.47 9.48 -1.63
CA PRO A 314 -26.26 9.94 -2.31
C PRO A 314 -26.51 10.34 -3.76
N GLU A 315 -25.77 11.35 -4.24
CA GLU A 315 -25.83 11.92 -5.60
C GLU A 315 -27.10 12.69 -5.97
N LYS A 316 -28.06 12.85 -5.05
CA LYS A 316 -29.34 13.56 -5.30
C LYS A 316 -29.45 14.86 -4.51
N TYR A 317 -30.15 15.85 -5.08
CA TYR A 317 -30.47 17.13 -4.44
C TYR A 317 -31.83 17.70 -4.85
N GLY A 318 -32.22 18.77 -4.16
CA GLY A 318 -33.50 19.47 -4.26
C GLY A 318 -34.50 19.03 -3.20
N ASN A 319 -35.57 19.80 -3.01
CA ASN A 319 -36.59 19.52 -1.99
C ASN A 319 -37.26 18.15 -2.16
N PHE A 320 -37.31 17.63 -3.39
CA PHE A 320 -37.81 16.29 -3.71
C PHE A 320 -36.70 15.34 -4.18
N CYS A 321 -35.42 15.68 -4.04
CA CYS A 321 -34.30 14.79 -4.41
C CYS A 321 -34.35 14.21 -5.84
N HIS A 322 -34.97 14.93 -6.79
CA HIS A 322 -35.10 14.47 -8.19
C HIS A 322 -33.95 14.94 -9.08
N LYS A 323 -33.13 15.89 -8.62
CA LYS A 323 -31.99 16.41 -9.37
C LYS A 323 -30.73 15.67 -8.95
N ASN A 324 -29.81 15.44 -9.87
CA ASN A 324 -28.49 14.88 -9.56
C ASN A 324 -27.55 16.00 -9.14
N CYS A 325 -26.61 15.74 -8.23
CA CYS A 325 -25.58 16.73 -7.87
C CYS A 325 -24.90 17.33 -9.11
N LEU A 326 -24.45 18.58 -9.02
CA LEU A 326 -23.94 19.34 -10.18
C LEU A 326 -22.60 18.84 -10.72
N GLY A 327 -21.95 17.92 -10.01
CA GLY A 327 -20.75 17.24 -10.44
C GLY A 327 -20.50 15.98 -9.63
N ASP A 328 -19.26 15.49 -9.70
CA ASP A 328 -18.86 14.20 -9.16
C ASP A 328 -18.49 14.34 -7.68
N CYS A 329 -19.52 14.43 -6.84
CA CYS A 329 -19.39 14.52 -5.39
C CYS A 329 -19.25 13.10 -4.82
N ASP A 330 -18.46 12.91 -3.76
CA ASP A 330 -18.29 11.61 -3.06
C ASP A 330 -19.57 11.23 -2.29
N GLY A 331 -20.66 11.03 -3.03
CA GLY A 331 -22.02 10.84 -2.56
C GLY A 331 -22.73 12.09 -2.02
N ASN A 332 -22.03 13.14 -1.59
CA ASN A 332 -22.63 14.22 -0.80
C ASN A 332 -22.60 15.60 -1.48
N CYS A 333 -23.78 16.15 -1.75
CA CYS A 333 -23.95 17.55 -2.15
C CYS A 333 -25.00 18.27 -1.30
N VAL A 334 -24.89 19.60 -1.25
CA VAL A 334 -25.82 20.45 -0.49
C VAL A 334 -27.22 20.32 -1.07
N GLN A 335 -28.19 19.91 -0.24
CA GLN A 335 -29.55 19.60 -0.68
C GLN A 335 -30.24 20.74 -1.46
N THR A 336 -29.99 22.00 -1.11
CA THR A 336 -30.65 23.15 -1.74
C THR A 336 -29.98 23.62 -3.03
N THR A 337 -28.66 23.54 -3.12
CA THR A 337 -27.88 24.11 -4.24
C THR A 337 -27.32 23.05 -5.19
N GLY A 338 -27.17 21.80 -4.74
CA GLY A 338 -26.55 20.72 -5.50
C GLY A 338 -25.03 20.83 -5.60
N VAL A 339 -24.43 21.80 -4.90
CA VAL A 339 -22.97 22.01 -4.86
C VAL A 339 -22.33 20.95 -3.97
N CYS A 340 -21.24 20.34 -4.43
CA CYS A 340 -20.54 19.31 -3.69
C CYS A 340 -19.91 19.86 -2.40
N GLY A 341 -20.09 19.14 -1.29
CA GLY A 341 -19.31 19.38 -0.07
C GLY A 341 -17.87 18.96 -0.32
N ASP A 342 -17.67 17.66 -0.51
CA ASP A 342 -16.40 17.05 -0.88
C ASP A 342 -16.49 16.44 -2.29
N CYS A 343 -15.37 16.48 -3.02
CA CYS A 343 -15.28 15.89 -4.35
C CYS A 343 -14.97 14.40 -4.26
N ALA A 344 -15.44 13.62 -5.23
CA ALA A 344 -14.97 12.25 -5.42
C ALA A 344 -13.44 12.23 -5.61
N LYS A 345 -12.82 11.09 -5.30
CA LYS A 345 -11.37 10.91 -5.45
C LYS A 345 -10.94 11.26 -6.88
N GLY A 346 -9.87 12.06 -7.02
CA GLY A 346 -9.39 12.52 -8.32
C GLY A 346 -10.16 13.69 -8.93
N LYS A 347 -11.09 14.32 -8.21
CA LYS A 347 -11.88 15.48 -8.68
C LYS A 347 -11.63 16.72 -7.84
N TYR A 348 -11.73 17.90 -8.46
CA TYR A 348 -11.61 19.18 -7.79
C TYR A 348 -12.45 20.28 -8.45
N GLY A 349 -12.44 21.45 -7.84
CA GLY A 349 -13.14 22.65 -8.27
C GLY A 349 -14.45 22.86 -7.51
N PHE A 350 -15.05 24.03 -7.68
CA PHE A 350 -16.27 24.41 -6.95
C PHE A 350 -17.43 23.43 -7.16
N TYR A 351 -17.53 22.85 -8.36
CA TYR A 351 -18.52 21.86 -8.74
C TYR A 351 -17.97 20.43 -8.85
N CYS A 352 -16.70 20.17 -8.50
CA CYS A 352 -16.07 18.85 -8.65
C CYS A 352 -16.12 18.27 -10.08
N ASN A 353 -16.03 19.13 -11.10
CA ASN A 353 -16.05 18.73 -12.51
C ASN A 353 -14.65 18.59 -13.12
N GLU A 354 -13.64 19.16 -12.47
CA GLU A 354 -12.26 19.09 -12.92
C GLU A 354 -11.59 17.83 -12.37
N THR A 355 -10.65 17.25 -13.11
CA THR A 355 -9.91 16.06 -12.71
C THR A 355 -8.50 16.43 -12.26
N CYS A 356 -8.06 15.89 -11.11
CA CYS A 356 -6.66 15.95 -10.71
C CYS A 356 -5.76 15.42 -11.83
N HIS A 357 -4.54 15.94 -11.93
CA HIS A 357 -3.56 15.41 -12.89
C HIS A 357 -3.26 13.94 -12.55
N GLU A 358 -3.09 13.09 -13.57
CA GLU A 358 -2.79 11.64 -13.43
C GLU A 358 -1.50 11.34 -12.65
N ASN A 359 -0.67 12.36 -12.39
CA ASN A 359 0.61 12.26 -11.71
C ASN A 359 0.54 12.77 -10.26
N CYS A 360 -0.64 13.16 -9.76
CA CYS A 360 -0.82 13.37 -8.33
C CYS A 360 -0.77 12.01 -7.62
N GLU A 361 0.04 11.87 -6.57
CA GLU A 361 0.15 10.61 -5.84
C GLU A 361 -1.22 10.20 -5.27
N GLY A 362 -1.70 9.02 -5.68
CA GLY A 362 -2.99 8.50 -5.26
C GLY A 362 -4.21 9.33 -5.69
N ASP A 363 -4.11 10.12 -6.77
CA ASP A 363 -5.17 11.02 -7.28
C ASP A 363 -5.63 12.08 -6.26
N ILE A 364 -4.73 12.49 -5.36
CA ILE A 364 -5.03 13.47 -4.30
C ILE A 364 -4.59 14.87 -4.74
N CYS A 365 -5.55 15.77 -4.90
CA CYS A 365 -5.29 17.18 -5.13
C CYS A 365 -6.20 18.08 -4.29
N ASP A 366 -5.76 19.32 -4.08
CA ASP A 366 -6.49 20.33 -3.33
C ASP A 366 -7.86 20.58 -3.97
N ARG A 367 -8.90 20.51 -3.16
CA ARG A 367 -10.30 20.59 -3.61
C ARG A 367 -10.61 21.88 -4.38
N ALA A 368 -10.01 23.01 -4.02
CA ALA A 368 -10.34 24.30 -4.64
C ALA A 368 -9.48 24.58 -5.89
N THR A 369 -8.19 24.25 -5.82
CA THR A 369 -7.19 24.69 -6.80
C THR A 369 -6.72 23.60 -7.74
N GLY A 370 -6.90 22.32 -7.39
CA GLY A 370 -6.39 21.17 -8.16
C GLY A 370 -4.91 20.92 -7.97
N LYS A 371 -4.26 21.63 -7.04
CA LYS A 371 -2.84 21.45 -6.71
C LYS A 371 -2.62 20.10 -6.04
N CYS A 372 -1.74 19.25 -6.57
CA CYS A 372 -1.44 17.95 -5.96
C CYS A 372 -0.83 18.12 -4.55
N SER A 373 -1.19 17.21 -3.64
CA SER A 373 -0.54 17.16 -2.32
C SER A 373 0.90 16.66 -2.40
N ASP A 374 1.12 15.67 -3.27
CA ASP A 374 2.44 15.15 -3.64
C ASP A 374 2.39 14.58 -5.07
N CYS A 375 3.55 14.37 -5.67
CA CYS A 375 3.69 13.88 -7.04
C CYS A 375 4.17 12.43 -7.05
N VAL A 376 3.69 11.66 -8.04
CA VAL A 376 4.29 10.37 -8.37
C VAL A 376 5.76 10.58 -8.73
N LYS A 377 6.60 9.58 -8.43
CA LYS A 377 8.04 9.61 -8.74
C LYS A 377 8.25 10.04 -10.19
N LYS A 378 9.33 10.79 -10.45
CA LYS A 378 9.71 11.38 -11.75
C LYS A 378 8.94 12.62 -12.18
N THR A 379 8.01 13.12 -11.37
CA THR A 379 7.23 14.32 -11.70
C THR A 379 7.27 15.37 -10.59
N TYR A 380 7.06 16.63 -10.94
CA TYR A 380 7.11 17.75 -10.00
C TYR A 380 6.25 18.94 -10.45
N GLY A 381 6.12 19.90 -9.54
CA GLY A 381 5.36 21.14 -9.70
C GLY A 381 4.00 21.04 -9.04
N PHE A 382 3.29 22.18 -8.93
CA PHE A 382 1.99 22.25 -8.24
C PHE A 382 0.93 21.30 -8.82
N TYR A 383 1.03 20.94 -10.09
CA TYR A 383 0.11 20.02 -10.76
C TYR A 383 0.79 18.74 -11.25
N CYS A 384 2.04 18.47 -10.83
CA CYS A 384 2.82 17.29 -11.25
C CYS A 384 2.90 17.09 -12.79
N ASN A 385 2.82 18.19 -13.55
CA ASN A 385 2.82 18.17 -15.01
C ASN A 385 4.23 18.34 -15.62
N LYS A 386 5.24 18.50 -14.78
CA LYS A 386 6.64 18.58 -15.20
C LYS A 386 7.36 17.31 -14.79
N THR A 387 8.31 16.87 -15.62
CA THR A 387 9.12 15.68 -15.37
C THR A 387 10.48 16.07 -14.81
N CYS A 388 10.97 15.31 -13.82
CA CYS A 388 12.33 15.43 -13.33
C CYS A 388 13.33 15.25 -14.49
N SER A 389 14.53 15.84 -14.35
CA SER A 389 15.65 15.54 -15.24
C SER A 389 15.96 14.04 -15.23
N SER A 390 16.19 13.43 -16.40
CA SER A 390 16.61 12.03 -16.51
C SER A 390 18.01 11.76 -15.93
N ASN A 391 18.74 12.83 -15.59
CA ASN A 391 20.04 12.76 -14.94
C ASN A 391 19.94 12.86 -13.41
N CYS A 392 18.74 13.02 -12.83
CA CYS A 392 18.58 12.82 -11.39
C CYS A 392 18.84 11.35 -11.06
N ASP A 393 19.53 11.08 -9.96
CA ASP A 393 19.75 9.71 -9.49
C ASP A 393 18.39 9.02 -9.21
N GLY A 394 18.16 7.89 -9.86
CA GLY A 394 16.89 7.16 -9.82
C GLY A 394 15.67 7.91 -10.40
N ASP A 395 15.88 8.96 -11.21
CA ASP A 395 14.83 9.89 -11.69
C ASP A 395 14.07 10.60 -10.55
N ILE A 396 14.70 10.78 -9.37
CA ILE A 396 14.07 11.36 -8.19
C ILE A 396 14.42 12.85 -8.05
N CYS A 397 13.39 13.69 -8.04
CA CYS A 397 13.50 15.11 -7.72
C CYS A 397 12.47 15.54 -6.67
N ASP A 398 12.73 16.68 -6.02
CA ASP A 398 11.81 17.33 -5.10
C ASP A 398 10.50 17.68 -5.81
N SER A 399 9.37 17.20 -5.27
CA SER A 399 8.06 17.27 -5.93
C SER A 399 7.53 18.70 -6.09
N ALA A 400 8.01 19.66 -5.30
CA ALA A 400 7.61 21.07 -5.42
C ALA A 400 8.47 21.85 -6.43
N THR A 401 9.79 21.68 -6.36
CA THR A 401 10.77 22.53 -7.06
C THR A 401 11.40 21.88 -8.28
N GLY A 402 11.38 20.55 -8.36
CA GLY A 402 12.04 19.78 -9.43
C GLY A 402 13.54 19.62 -9.25
N LYS A 403 14.10 20.04 -8.11
CA LYS A 403 15.53 19.91 -7.81
C LYS A 403 15.87 18.45 -7.52
N CYS A 404 16.90 17.91 -8.16
CA CYS A 404 17.31 16.53 -7.93
C CYS A 404 17.90 16.36 -6.52
N LEU A 405 17.61 15.24 -5.85
CA LEU A 405 18.26 14.91 -4.57
C LEU A 405 19.74 14.51 -4.75
N GLY A 406 20.03 13.87 -5.89
CA GLY A 406 21.36 13.51 -6.36
C GLY A 406 21.39 13.44 -7.89
N CYS A 407 22.57 13.49 -8.48
CA CYS A 407 22.78 13.33 -9.91
C CYS A 407 23.40 11.96 -10.19
N VAL A 408 23.10 11.40 -11.37
CA VAL A 408 23.86 10.27 -11.90
C VAL A 408 25.33 10.68 -12.10
N LYS A 409 26.24 9.69 -12.14
CA LYS A 409 27.65 9.93 -12.48
C LYS A 409 27.71 10.72 -13.80
N GLN A 410 28.64 11.66 -13.92
CA GLN A 410 28.80 12.61 -15.04
C GLN A 410 27.86 13.82 -15.09
N ALA A 411 26.94 14.03 -14.14
CA ALA A 411 26.03 15.19 -14.14
C ALA A 411 26.10 16.00 -12.83
N TYR A 412 25.85 17.30 -12.92
CA TYR A 412 25.83 18.23 -11.78
C TYR A 412 24.85 19.40 -11.97
N GLY A 413 24.75 20.21 -10.92
CA GLY A 413 23.80 21.31 -10.77
C GLY A 413 22.54 20.89 -10.03
N TYR A 414 21.76 21.86 -9.56
CA TYR A 414 20.51 21.61 -8.80
C TYR A 414 19.48 20.76 -9.55
N TYR A 415 19.57 20.70 -10.87
CA TYR A 415 18.67 19.95 -11.75
C TYR A 415 19.41 18.91 -12.61
N CYS A 416 20.72 18.68 -12.37
CA CYS A 416 21.55 17.72 -13.12
C CYS A 416 21.55 17.89 -14.65
N TYR A 417 21.38 19.12 -15.15
CA TYR A 417 21.43 19.40 -16.60
C TYR A 417 22.85 19.55 -17.12
N GLU A 418 23.77 19.94 -16.23
CA GLU A 418 25.17 20.15 -16.60
C GLU A 418 25.95 18.85 -16.49
N THR A 419 26.95 18.68 -17.35
CA THR A 419 27.80 17.48 -17.36
C THR A 419 29.15 17.77 -16.71
N CYS A 420 29.63 16.85 -15.86
CA CYS A 420 30.94 16.96 -15.24
C CYS A 420 32.04 17.14 -16.30
N PRO A 421 33.09 17.94 -16.01
CA PRO A 421 34.25 18.05 -16.88
C PRO A 421 34.86 16.68 -17.23
N LYS A 422 35.26 16.50 -18.49
CA LYS A 422 35.73 15.22 -19.05
C LYS A 422 36.93 14.62 -18.31
N ASN A 423 37.75 15.47 -17.69
CA ASN A 423 38.99 15.07 -17.04
C ASN A 423 38.88 14.93 -15.52
N CYS A 424 37.65 14.92 -14.96
CA CYS A 424 37.47 14.48 -13.58
C CYS A 424 37.76 12.97 -13.48
N GLU A 425 38.48 12.56 -12.44
CA GLU A 425 38.72 11.14 -12.17
C GLU A 425 37.40 10.40 -11.90
N GLY A 426 37.19 9.28 -12.58
CA GLY A 426 35.93 8.50 -12.51
C GLY A 426 34.66 9.23 -12.97
N ASP A 427 34.79 10.37 -13.66
CA ASP A 427 33.69 11.24 -14.11
C ASP A 427 32.81 11.75 -12.94
N ILE A 428 33.46 11.99 -11.79
CA ILE A 428 32.84 12.47 -10.54
C ILE A 428 33.23 13.94 -10.30
N CYS A 429 32.23 14.80 -10.18
CA CYS A 429 32.37 16.19 -9.78
C CYS A 429 31.41 16.54 -8.63
N ASP A 430 31.66 17.65 -7.94
CA ASP A 430 30.77 18.20 -6.93
C ASP A 430 29.39 18.48 -7.55
N ARG A 431 28.35 18.02 -6.86
CA ARG A 431 26.99 18.04 -7.40
C ARG A 431 26.44 19.43 -7.65
N VAL A 432 26.98 20.48 -7.03
CA VAL A 432 26.48 21.86 -7.15
C VAL A 432 27.40 22.69 -8.02
N THR A 433 28.70 22.68 -7.74
CA THR A 433 29.67 23.54 -8.42
C THR A 433 30.20 22.96 -9.72
N GLY A 434 30.18 21.62 -9.87
CA GLY A 434 30.79 20.93 -11.00
C GLY A 434 32.31 20.79 -10.89
N ASN A 435 32.88 21.15 -9.73
CA ASN A 435 34.32 21.03 -9.50
C ASN A 435 34.69 19.55 -9.32
N CYS A 436 35.74 19.09 -9.99
CA CYS A 436 36.23 17.74 -9.81
C CYS A 436 36.83 17.58 -8.42
N ASN A 437 36.64 16.42 -7.79
CA ASN A 437 37.35 16.10 -6.53
C ASN A 437 38.83 15.80 -6.79
N GLN A 438 39.13 15.18 -7.93
CA GLN A 438 40.47 14.85 -8.40
C GLN A 438 40.49 14.89 -9.92
N CYS A 439 41.61 15.35 -10.50
CA CYS A 439 41.83 15.35 -11.94
C CYS A 439 42.50 14.06 -12.41
N LYS A 440 42.18 13.63 -13.63
CA LYS A 440 42.96 12.63 -14.37
C LYS A 440 44.40 13.14 -14.53
N ILE A 441 45.36 12.22 -14.58
CA ILE A 441 46.80 12.52 -14.71
C ILE A 441 47.04 13.46 -15.90
N GLY A 442 47.82 14.53 -15.68
CA GLY A 442 48.14 15.55 -16.68
C GLY A 442 47.22 16.77 -16.69
N TYR A 443 46.16 16.79 -15.87
CA TYR A 443 45.21 17.91 -15.79
C TYR A 443 45.14 18.54 -14.40
N MET A 444 44.77 19.82 -14.35
CA MET A 444 44.65 20.64 -13.14
C MET A 444 43.50 21.65 -13.21
N GLY A 445 43.34 22.38 -12.11
CA GLY A 445 42.27 23.32 -11.87
C GLY A 445 41.07 22.65 -11.22
N ASP A 446 40.17 23.45 -10.66
CA ASP A 446 38.97 22.95 -9.99
C ASP A 446 38.04 22.17 -10.94
N THR A 447 38.14 22.42 -12.26
CA THR A 447 37.37 21.73 -13.31
C THR A 447 38.23 20.80 -14.19
N CYS A 448 39.53 20.64 -13.91
CA CYS A 448 40.43 19.76 -14.68
C CYS A 448 40.50 20.06 -16.19
N LEU A 449 40.20 21.29 -16.60
CA LEU A 449 40.26 21.71 -18.01
C LEU A 449 41.65 22.23 -18.41
N GLU A 450 42.48 22.55 -17.43
CA GLU A 450 43.84 23.04 -17.64
C GLU A 450 44.82 21.85 -17.65
N ASN A 451 45.87 21.93 -18.46
CA ASN A 451 46.94 20.93 -18.45
C ASN A 451 47.94 21.26 -17.31
N CYS A 452 48.63 20.23 -16.80
CA CYS A 452 49.76 20.45 -15.90
C CYS A 452 50.85 21.33 -16.55
N PRO A 453 51.70 22.01 -15.75
CA PRO A 453 52.84 22.77 -16.26
C PRO A 453 53.75 21.93 -17.17
N ASP A 454 54.48 22.60 -18.08
CA ASP A 454 55.43 21.92 -18.97
C ASP A 454 56.42 21.05 -18.18
N HIS A 455 56.73 19.86 -18.71
CA HIS A 455 57.58 18.84 -18.07
C HIS A 455 57.06 18.28 -16.74
N CYS A 456 55.83 18.60 -16.34
CA CYS A 456 55.15 18.00 -15.19
C CYS A 456 54.15 16.93 -15.62
N LYS A 457 54.41 15.67 -15.24
CA LYS A 457 53.53 14.53 -15.55
C LYS A 457 52.32 14.49 -14.61
N GLU A 458 52.54 14.76 -13.32
CA GLU A 458 51.50 14.71 -12.28
C GLU A 458 51.61 15.97 -11.43
N CYS A 459 50.60 16.85 -11.49
CA CYS A 459 50.55 18.08 -10.71
C CYS A 459 49.45 18.04 -9.64
N SER A 460 49.58 18.88 -8.62
CA SER A 460 48.52 19.13 -7.65
C SER A 460 47.32 19.80 -8.35
N GLN A 461 46.11 19.64 -7.79
CA GLN A 461 44.90 20.18 -8.40
C GLN A 461 44.93 21.71 -8.57
N ASN A 462 45.59 22.43 -7.67
CA ASN A 462 45.79 23.88 -7.78
C ASN A 462 46.92 24.29 -8.76
N GLY A 463 47.59 23.33 -9.41
CA GLY A 463 48.66 23.57 -10.38
C GLY A 463 49.97 24.12 -9.82
N TYR A 464 50.05 24.33 -8.50
CA TYR A 464 51.21 24.99 -7.89
C TYR A 464 52.41 24.06 -7.78
N LYS A 465 52.19 22.79 -7.42
CA LYS A 465 53.25 21.82 -7.16
C LYS A 465 53.17 20.66 -8.15
N CYS A 466 54.28 20.34 -8.80
CA CYS A 466 54.43 19.09 -9.50
C CYS A 466 54.83 17.98 -8.53
N ASN A 467 54.08 16.89 -8.55
CA ASN A 467 54.38 15.67 -7.79
C ASN A 467 55.35 14.76 -8.55
N ARG A 468 55.38 14.87 -9.89
CA ARG A 468 56.24 14.05 -10.74
C ARG A 468 56.67 14.77 -12.02
N CYS A 469 57.96 15.04 -12.15
CA CYS A 469 58.54 15.60 -13.37
C CYS A 469 58.80 14.54 -14.45
N GLU A 470 58.95 15.00 -15.69
CA GLU A 470 59.66 14.27 -16.73
C GLU A 470 61.12 14.05 -16.34
N ASP A 471 61.70 12.95 -16.82
CA ASP A 471 63.09 12.59 -16.50
C ASP A 471 64.01 13.71 -17.03
N GLY A 472 64.90 14.21 -16.17
CA GLY A 472 65.76 15.35 -16.50
C GLY A 472 65.27 16.70 -16.00
N TRP A 473 64.15 16.78 -15.28
CA TRP A 473 63.63 18.04 -14.71
C TRP A 473 63.35 17.93 -13.21
N TYR A 474 63.53 19.04 -12.50
CA TYR A 474 63.28 19.18 -11.07
C TYR A 474 62.82 20.61 -10.73
N GLY A 475 62.40 20.80 -9.47
CA GLY A 475 61.82 22.04 -8.98
C GLY A 475 60.33 21.92 -8.73
N VAL A 476 59.75 22.92 -8.05
CA VAL A 476 58.34 22.89 -7.61
C VAL A 476 57.38 22.76 -8.78
N LYS A 477 57.77 23.24 -9.97
CA LYS A 477 57.01 23.14 -11.22
C LYS A 477 57.79 22.45 -12.33
N CYS A 478 58.84 21.69 -12.02
CA CYS A 478 59.73 21.08 -13.02
C CYS A 478 60.39 22.09 -13.97
N GLU A 479 60.66 23.30 -13.49
CA GLU A 479 61.15 24.42 -14.29
C GLU A 479 62.66 24.38 -14.52
N THR A 480 63.39 23.51 -13.82
CA THR A 480 64.86 23.44 -13.88
C THR A 480 65.30 22.08 -14.41
N ARG A 481 66.26 22.09 -15.34
CA ARG A 481 66.83 20.87 -15.90
C ARG A 481 67.93 20.32 -14.99
N CYS A 482 67.95 18.99 -14.79
CA CYS A 482 69.03 18.29 -14.12
C CYS A 482 70.37 18.51 -14.85
N GLN A 483 71.48 18.46 -14.11
CA GLN A 483 72.81 18.58 -14.70
C GLN A 483 73.07 17.45 -15.71
N ASP A 484 73.68 17.76 -16.86
CA ASP A 484 73.95 16.76 -17.91
C ASP A 484 74.92 15.65 -17.46
N SER A 485 75.72 15.93 -16.43
CA SER A 485 76.61 14.95 -15.78
C SER A 485 75.88 13.96 -14.86
N CYS A 486 74.58 14.14 -14.58
CA CYS A 486 73.79 13.11 -13.88
C CYS A 486 73.69 11.86 -14.78
N GLY A 487 74.06 10.69 -14.25
CA GLY A 487 73.99 9.42 -14.98
C GLY A 487 72.56 8.88 -15.10
N GLY A 488 72.36 7.89 -15.98
CA GLY A 488 71.06 7.22 -16.15
C GLY A 488 69.94 8.16 -16.62
N HIS A 489 70.02 8.64 -17.87
CA HIS A 489 69.07 9.59 -18.47
C HIS A 489 68.94 10.93 -17.74
N THR A 490 70.05 11.48 -17.21
CA THR A 490 70.05 12.79 -16.53
C THR A 490 69.06 12.87 -15.36
N THR A 491 68.94 11.80 -14.57
CA THR A 491 67.97 11.75 -13.46
C THR A 491 68.48 12.42 -12.19
N CYS A 492 67.63 13.25 -11.58
CA CYS A 492 67.90 13.91 -10.32
C CYS A 492 66.65 13.95 -9.42
N ASP A 493 66.87 14.16 -8.14
CA ASP A 493 65.82 14.29 -7.13
C ASP A 493 64.93 15.50 -7.42
N ILE A 494 63.62 15.31 -7.32
CA ILE A 494 62.62 16.30 -7.76
C ILE A 494 62.65 17.60 -6.96
N ASP A 495 62.96 17.54 -5.66
CA ASP A 495 62.94 18.71 -4.78
C ASP A 495 64.32 19.38 -4.70
N SER A 496 65.39 18.58 -4.58
CA SER A 496 66.75 19.09 -4.35
C SER A 496 67.58 19.27 -5.62
N GLY A 497 67.21 18.62 -6.72
CA GLY A 497 67.99 18.57 -7.95
C GLY A 497 69.26 17.71 -7.85
N TRP A 498 69.43 16.96 -6.75
CA TRP A 498 70.60 16.11 -6.57
C TRP A 498 70.56 14.93 -7.52
N CYS A 499 71.61 14.73 -8.30
CA CYS A 499 71.70 13.60 -9.20
C CYS A 499 71.57 12.29 -8.40
N HIS A 500 70.78 11.33 -8.86
CA HIS A 500 70.71 10.02 -8.17
C HIS A 500 72.02 9.25 -8.33
N VAL A 501 72.63 9.34 -9.51
CA VAL A 501 73.93 8.77 -9.84
C VAL A 501 74.71 9.76 -10.71
N CYS A 502 76.03 9.78 -10.60
CA CYS A 502 76.88 10.55 -11.51
C CYS A 502 77.30 9.72 -12.71
N SER A 503 77.43 10.38 -13.86
CA SER A 503 78.15 9.82 -15.00
C SER A 503 79.59 9.49 -14.58
N VAL A 504 80.17 8.47 -15.22
CA VAL A 504 81.53 7.99 -14.91
C VAL A 504 82.52 9.16 -14.97
N GLY A 505 83.37 9.29 -13.95
CA GLY A 505 84.35 10.37 -13.84
C GLY A 505 83.83 11.65 -13.21
N TYR A 506 82.60 11.69 -12.69
CA TYR A 506 82.05 12.84 -11.97
C TYR A 506 81.60 12.50 -10.55
N PHE A 507 81.65 13.49 -9.67
CA PHE A 507 81.19 13.42 -8.27
C PHE A 507 80.64 14.77 -7.79
N GLY A 508 80.04 14.79 -6.61
CA GLY A 508 79.28 15.89 -6.05
C GLY A 508 77.77 15.63 -6.10
N ASN A 509 77.00 16.39 -5.32
CA ASN A 509 75.54 16.23 -5.28
C ASN A 509 74.88 16.55 -6.64
N PHE A 510 75.49 17.42 -7.45
CA PHE A 510 75.05 17.75 -8.81
C PHE A 510 76.00 17.19 -9.88
N CYS A 511 76.93 16.29 -9.52
CA CYS A 511 77.93 15.72 -10.43
C CYS A 511 78.74 16.77 -11.21
N GLU A 512 79.01 17.91 -10.58
CA GLU A 512 79.67 19.06 -11.17
C GLU A 512 81.20 18.96 -11.11
N GLN A 513 81.74 18.08 -10.27
CA GLN A 513 83.18 17.91 -10.06
C GLN A 513 83.68 16.65 -10.77
N LYS A 514 84.93 16.68 -11.25
CA LYS A 514 85.55 15.55 -11.95
C LYS A 514 86.42 14.72 -11.01
N CYS A 515 86.32 13.40 -11.09
CA CYS A 515 87.23 12.47 -10.43
C CYS A 515 88.69 12.75 -10.86
N SER A 516 89.65 12.41 -10.00
CA SER A 516 91.07 12.51 -10.32
C SER A 516 91.44 11.65 -11.54
N ASP A 517 92.23 12.21 -12.46
CA ASP A 517 92.77 11.47 -13.62
C ASP A 517 93.68 10.30 -13.22
N ASN A 518 94.12 10.26 -11.97
CA ASN A 518 94.97 9.20 -11.41
C ASN A 518 94.17 8.07 -10.74
N CYS A 519 92.84 8.17 -10.67
CA CYS A 519 92.00 6.99 -10.41
C CYS A 519 92.27 5.94 -11.50
N ASP A 520 92.10 4.66 -11.18
CA ASP A 520 92.27 3.53 -12.12
C ASP A 520 91.47 3.73 -13.44
N ALA A 521 91.71 2.92 -14.47
CA ALA A 521 91.17 3.06 -15.83
C ALA A 521 89.64 3.21 -15.92
N SER A 522 88.91 2.85 -14.86
CA SER A 522 87.47 3.04 -14.74
C SER A 522 87.04 4.47 -14.38
N TYR A 523 87.97 5.36 -13.99
CA TYR A 523 87.69 6.72 -13.48
C TYR A 523 86.63 6.74 -12.36
N MET A 524 86.48 5.63 -11.63
CA MET A 524 85.48 5.47 -10.59
C MET A 524 85.96 6.10 -9.28
N CYS A 525 85.27 7.15 -8.87
CA CYS A 525 85.39 7.73 -7.54
C CYS A 525 84.03 7.72 -6.82
N ASP A 526 84.07 7.82 -5.49
CA ASP A 526 82.89 7.91 -4.64
C ASP A 526 82.05 9.14 -5.00
N LYS A 527 80.74 8.95 -5.16
CA LYS A 527 79.80 9.96 -5.68
C LYS A 527 79.80 11.25 -4.85
N ILE A 528 80.01 11.18 -3.54
CA ILE A 528 79.92 12.34 -2.65
C ILE A 528 81.31 12.91 -2.36
N THR A 529 82.24 12.04 -2.00
CA THR A 529 83.57 12.44 -1.50
C THR A 529 84.61 12.62 -2.60
N GLY A 530 84.41 12.04 -3.79
CA GLY A 530 85.38 12.07 -4.89
C GLY A 530 86.57 11.13 -4.69
N ASN A 531 86.54 10.28 -3.66
CA ASN A 531 87.62 9.34 -3.37
C ASN A 531 87.69 8.23 -4.42
N CYS A 532 88.85 8.05 -5.05
CA CYS A 532 89.05 6.98 -6.02
C CYS A 532 88.88 5.61 -5.33
N ARG A 533 88.17 4.69 -5.99
CA ARG A 533 88.06 3.30 -5.50
C ARG A 533 89.41 2.56 -5.57
N SER A 534 90.21 2.90 -6.57
CA SER A 534 91.55 2.37 -6.79
C SER A 534 92.38 3.36 -7.61
N CYS A 535 93.70 3.31 -7.46
CA CYS A 535 94.63 4.19 -8.12
C CYS A 535 95.35 3.50 -9.27
N LYS A 536 95.73 4.28 -10.29
CA LYS A 536 96.70 3.83 -11.29
C LYS A 536 98.01 3.38 -10.60
N ALA A 537 98.72 2.45 -11.21
CA ALA A 537 99.97 1.91 -10.66
C ALA A 537 100.95 3.04 -10.28
N GLY A 538 101.58 2.93 -9.11
CA GLY A 538 102.50 3.96 -8.59
C GLY A 538 101.83 5.14 -7.88
N LYS A 539 100.50 5.23 -7.86
CA LYS A 539 99.73 6.28 -7.17
C LYS A 539 98.99 5.76 -5.94
N ARG A 540 98.80 6.61 -4.94
CA ARG A 540 98.10 6.30 -3.68
C ARG A 540 97.40 7.54 -3.08
N GLY A 541 96.70 7.31 -1.96
CA GLY A 541 95.89 8.31 -1.28
C GLY A 541 94.45 8.40 -1.82
N PRO A 542 93.55 9.11 -1.13
CA PRO A 542 92.11 9.15 -1.45
C PRO A 542 91.80 9.65 -2.87
N PHE A 543 92.60 10.59 -3.39
CA PHE A 543 92.47 11.13 -4.75
C PHE A 543 93.58 10.64 -5.71
N CYS A 544 94.37 9.63 -5.30
CA CYS A 544 95.49 9.10 -6.09
C CYS A 544 96.52 10.17 -6.52
N ALA A 545 96.67 11.23 -5.72
CA ALA A 545 97.60 12.32 -6.02
C ALA A 545 99.04 12.00 -5.58
N GLU A 546 99.19 11.16 -4.55
CA GLU A 546 100.48 10.82 -3.95
C GLU A 546 101.13 9.64 -4.69
N SER A 547 102.45 9.54 -4.63
CA SER A 547 103.20 8.44 -5.26
C SER A 547 103.60 7.36 -4.24
N CYS A 548 103.73 6.11 -4.69
CA CYS A 548 104.31 5.02 -3.89
C CYS A 548 105.80 5.25 -3.59
N SER A 549 106.32 4.60 -2.54
CA SER A 549 107.76 4.55 -2.24
C SER A 549 108.53 3.91 -3.42
N GLU A 550 109.66 4.50 -3.80
CA GLU A 550 110.50 4.02 -4.91
C GLU A 550 111.07 2.61 -4.67
N HIS A 551 111.16 2.19 -3.40
CA HIS A 551 111.71 0.89 -3.00
C HIS A 551 110.64 -0.22 -2.84
N CYS A 552 109.37 0.09 -3.15
CA CYS A 552 108.35 -0.94 -3.34
C CYS A 552 108.62 -1.66 -4.66
N ARG A 553 108.61 -3.00 -4.66
CA ARG A 553 108.74 -3.75 -5.92
C ARG A 553 107.61 -3.40 -6.89
N ASN A 554 107.96 -3.14 -8.15
CA ASN A 554 107.05 -2.71 -9.22
C ASN A 554 106.26 -1.42 -8.87
N LEU A 555 106.78 -0.55 -7.99
CA LEU A 555 106.11 0.67 -7.52
C LEU A 555 104.66 0.42 -7.06
N SER A 556 104.39 -0.78 -6.54
CA SER A 556 103.05 -1.23 -6.20
C SER A 556 102.81 -1.12 -4.69
N CYS A 557 101.95 -0.18 -4.29
CA CYS A 557 101.58 0.04 -2.91
C CYS A 557 100.05 0.09 -2.74
N SER A 558 99.58 -0.27 -1.55
CA SER A 558 98.20 -0.08 -1.12
C SER A 558 97.92 1.41 -0.90
N ILE A 559 96.64 1.79 -0.84
CA ILE A 559 96.21 3.17 -0.57
C ILE A 559 96.77 3.69 0.76
N ASN A 560 97.06 2.79 1.71
CA ASN A 560 97.68 3.05 3.02
C ASN A 560 99.24 3.00 2.99
N GLU A 561 99.86 3.12 1.81
CA GLU A 561 101.33 3.17 1.60
C GLU A 561 102.09 1.85 1.85
N SER A 562 101.41 0.73 2.14
CA SER A 562 102.09 -0.56 2.29
C SER A 562 102.44 -1.20 0.93
N CYS A 563 103.69 -1.60 0.73
CA CYS A 563 104.14 -2.23 -0.52
C CYS A 563 103.56 -3.65 -0.66
N ILE A 564 102.71 -3.87 -1.66
CA ILE A 564 101.97 -5.13 -1.85
C ILE A 564 102.91 -6.28 -2.25
N ASN A 565 103.92 -5.96 -3.07
CA ASN A 565 104.88 -6.95 -3.60
C ASN A 565 106.16 -7.07 -2.74
N GLY A 566 106.16 -6.49 -1.53
CA GLY A 566 107.33 -6.39 -0.68
C GLY A 566 108.38 -5.40 -1.18
N CYS A 567 109.54 -5.41 -0.51
CA CYS A 567 110.62 -4.45 -0.72
C CYS A 567 111.70 -4.95 -1.69
N GLU A 568 112.34 -4.03 -2.39
CA GLU A 568 113.61 -4.29 -3.07
C GLU A 568 114.67 -4.80 -2.07
N ASP A 569 115.61 -5.61 -2.58
CA ASP A 569 116.68 -6.18 -1.74
C ASP A 569 117.45 -5.08 -0.99
N GLY A 570 117.67 -5.29 0.31
CA GLY A 570 118.33 -4.32 1.18
C GLY A 570 117.39 -3.31 1.84
N TRP A 571 116.09 -3.32 1.53
CA TRP A 571 115.06 -2.53 2.20
C TRP A 571 114.04 -3.41 2.93
N PHE A 572 113.49 -2.91 4.03
CA PHE A 572 112.49 -3.63 4.82
C PHE A 572 111.48 -2.69 5.49
N GLY A 573 110.45 -3.30 6.09
CA GLY A 573 109.30 -2.62 6.68
C GLY A 573 108.13 -2.48 5.70
N PRO A 574 106.92 -2.18 6.19
CA PRO A 574 105.70 -2.20 5.38
C PRO A 574 105.71 -1.20 4.22
N GLN A 575 106.50 -0.12 4.32
CA GLN A 575 106.65 0.92 3.31
C GLN A 575 108.02 0.92 2.61
N CYS A 576 108.88 -0.06 2.93
CA CYS A 576 110.24 -0.19 2.39
C CYS A 576 111.11 1.06 2.58
N LYS A 577 110.98 1.73 3.73
CA LYS A 577 111.72 2.96 4.08
C LYS A 577 113.02 2.70 4.84
N TYR A 578 113.26 1.48 5.33
CA TYR A 578 114.40 1.17 6.19
C TYR A 578 115.42 0.28 5.47
N LYS A 579 116.71 0.63 5.55
CA LYS A 579 117.80 -0.19 4.99
C LYS A 579 118.25 -1.29 5.96
N CYS A 580 118.42 -2.51 5.45
CA CYS A 580 118.88 -3.66 6.23
C CYS A 580 120.23 -3.43 6.91
N SER A 581 121.18 -2.76 6.24
CA SER A 581 122.53 -2.54 6.76
C SER A 581 122.61 -1.63 7.98
N TYR A 582 121.61 -0.77 8.20
CA TYR A 582 121.52 0.06 9.40
C TYR A 582 120.94 -0.71 10.59
N ALA A 583 120.00 -1.60 10.34
CA ALA A 583 119.35 -2.39 11.40
C ALA A 583 120.20 -3.60 11.81
N LEU A 584 120.94 -4.21 10.87
CA LEU A 584 121.76 -5.39 11.10
C LEU A 584 123.13 -5.22 10.44
N ARG A 585 124.17 -5.25 11.27
CA ARG A 585 125.55 -5.05 10.81
C ARG A 585 125.94 -6.13 9.79
N SER A 586 126.48 -5.68 8.66
CA SER A 586 126.98 -6.54 7.57
C SER A 586 125.92 -7.49 6.99
N CYS A 587 124.64 -7.08 7.03
CA CYS A 587 123.53 -7.82 6.43
C CYS A 587 123.15 -7.24 5.06
N ALA A 588 123.17 -8.09 4.03
CA ALA A 588 122.79 -7.72 2.66
C ALA A 588 121.28 -7.90 2.42
N LYS A 589 120.66 -8.93 3.02
CA LYS A 589 119.21 -9.15 2.95
C LYS A 589 118.65 -9.49 4.32
N CYS A 590 117.59 -8.78 4.71
CA CYS A 590 116.89 -8.97 5.97
C CYS A 590 115.40 -9.24 5.74
N LYS A 591 114.76 -9.93 6.69
CA LYS A 591 113.31 -10.11 6.72
C LYS A 591 112.76 -9.70 8.08
N PHE A 592 111.53 -9.21 8.10
CA PHE A 592 110.77 -8.98 9.32
C PHE A 592 110.03 -10.27 9.69
N ILE A 593 109.99 -10.64 10.97
CA ILE A 593 109.19 -11.75 11.49
C ILE A 593 108.12 -11.13 12.38
N ASP A 594 106.85 -11.36 12.06
CA ASP A 594 105.71 -10.62 12.63
C ASP A 594 105.50 -10.77 14.16
N ASP A 595 106.28 -11.63 14.85
CA ASP A 595 106.16 -11.90 16.30
C ASP A 595 107.28 -11.30 17.16
N THR A 596 108.33 -10.76 16.56
CA THR A 596 109.44 -10.12 17.29
C THR A 596 109.88 -8.92 16.47
N ASP A 597 109.67 -7.69 16.97
CA ASP A 597 109.95 -6.39 16.31
C ASP A 597 111.41 -6.18 15.83
N GLU A 598 112.23 -7.22 15.77
CA GLU A 598 113.61 -7.21 15.30
C GLU A 598 113.73 -7.84 13.91
N PRO A 599 114.30 -7.13 12.90
CA PRO A 599 114.60 -7.73 11.62
C PRO A 599 115.69 -8.81 11.79
N VAL A 600 115.59 -9.89 11.03
CA VAL A 600 116.62 -10.95 11.02
C VAL A 600 117.36 -10.97 9.70
N CYS A 601 118.65 -11.26 9.74
CA CYS A 601 119.44 -11.38 8.53
C CYS A 601 119.21 -12.75 7.89
N VAL A 602 118.95 -12.78 6.58
CA VAL A 602 118.87 -14.03 5.80
C VAL A 602 120.07 -14.20 4.88
N GLN A 603 120.78 -13.11 4.59
CA GLN A 603 122.00 -13.15 3.79
C GLN A 603 122.97 -12.09 4.24
N CYS A 604 124.17 -12.52 4.63
CA CYS A 604 125.27 -11.65 5.02
C CYS A 604 125.97 -11.05 3.80
N SER A 605 126.65 -9.92 4.00
CA SER A 605 127.59 -9.37 3.03
C SER A 605 128.82 -10.27 2.88
N ASP A 606 129.56 -10.12 1.78
CA ASP A 606 130.77 -10.89 1.50
C ASP A 606 131.78 -10.83 2.66
N ALA A 607 132.53 -11.93 2.88
CA ALA A 607 133.43 -12.16 4.03
C ALA A 607 132.76 -12.37 5.40
N TRP A 608 131.43 -12.52 5.44
CA TRP A 608 130.66 -12.88 6.64
C TRP A 608 129.82 -14.13 6.36
N PHE A 609 129.71 -15.02 7.36
CA PHE A 609 128.81 -16.16 7.29
C PHE A 609 127.62 -15.96 8.22
N LEU A 610 126.49 -16.56 7.85
CA LEU A 610 125.27 -16.52 8.64
C LEU A 610 125.33 -17.60 9.74
N ASN A 611 125.18 -17.20 10.99
CA ASN A 611 124.96 -18.12 12.11
C ASN A 611 123.68 -17.72 12.85
N GLY A 612 122.64 -18.55 12.71
CA GLY A 612 121.28 -18.19 13.11
C GLY A 612 120.75 -17.02 12.26
N SER A 613 120.54 -15.86 12.91
CA SER A 613 120.02 -14.63 12.31
C SER A 613 121.04 -13.49 12.23
N LYS A 614 122.30 -13.75 12.62
CA LYS A 614 123.37 -12.75 12.70
C LYS A 614 124.56 -13.15 11.83
N CYS A 615 125.23 -12.14 11.32
CA CYS A 615 126.42 -12.29 10.50
C CYS A 615 127.67 -12.26 11.36
N PHE A 616 128.57 -13.21 11.15
CA PHE A 616 129.86 -13.29 11.81
C PHE A 616 131.00 -13.29 10.79
N GLU A 617 132.12 -12.69 11.16
CA GLU A 617 133.28 -12.56 10.27
C GLU A 617 133.94 -13.92 10.02
N CYS A 618 134.39 -14.15 8.79
CA CYS A 618 135.08 -15.38 8.42
C CYS A 618 136.48 -15.52 9.05
N PRO A 619 137.02 -16.74 9.19
CA PRO A 619 138.38 -16.98 9.69
C PRO A 619 139.46 -16.22 8.90
N ARG A 620 140.57 -15.91 9.58
CA ARG A 620 141.74 -15.29 8.92
C ARG A 620 142.19 -16.18 7.76
N ASN A 621 142.51 -15.55 6.63
CA ASN A 621 142.86 -16.20 5.35
C ASN A 621 141.72 -16.84 4.55
N CYS A 622 140.45 -16.54 4.85
CA CYS A 622 139.31 -17.03 4.07
C CYS A 622 138.50 -15.91 3.40
N SER A 623 138.20 -16.06 2.11
CA SER A 623 137.38 -15.11 1.34
C SER A 623 135.89 -15.43 1.46
N LEU A 624 135.55 -16.72 1.44
CA LEU A 624 134.25 -17.24 1.84
C LEU A 624 134.45 -18.35 2.87
N CYS A 625 133.56 -18.40 3.85
CA CYS A 625 133.56 -19.44 4.87
C CYS A 625 132.16 -20.03 5.05
N LEU A 626 132.14 -21.31 5.44
CA LEU A 626 130.91 -22.03 5.80
C LEU A 626 130.63 -21.92 7.31
N SER A 627 131.68 -21.73 8.11
CA SER A 627 131.60 -21.55 9.56
C SER A 627 132.82 -20.79 10.08
N GLY A 628 132.84 -20.49 11.38
CA GLY A 628 133.99 -19.89 12.06
C GLY A 628 135.25 -20.77 12.14
N SER A 629 135.21 -22.01 11.60
CA SER A 629 136.35 -22.92 11.54
C SER A 629 136.57 -23.57 10.18
N LYS A 630 135.61 -23.47 9.25
CA LYS A 630 135.69 -24.06 7.92
C LYS A 630 135.60 -23.00 6.83
N CYS A 631 136.63 -22.95 6.01
CA CYS A 631 136.68 -22.07 4.87
C CYS A 631 136.14 -22.79 3.64
N HIS A 632 135.44 -22.03 2.80
CA HIS A 632 134.99 -22.48 1.49
C HIS A 632 136.02 -22.11 0.42
N GLU A 633 136.63 -20.92 0.57
CA GLU A 633 137.65 -20.43 -0.33
C GLU A 633 138.74 -19.67 0.44
N CYS A 634 139.99 -19.96 0.11
CA CYS A 634 141.17 -19.36 0.73
C CYS A 634 141.55 -18.03 0.07
N LYS A 635 141.93 -17.04 0.87
CA LYS A 635 142.42 -15.75 0.38
C LYS A 635 143.66 -15.98 -0.50
N ASN A 636 143.66 -15.40 -1.69
CA ASN A 636 144.74 -15.44 -2.67
C ASN A 636 145.11 -16.83 -3.22
N LYS A 637 144.44 -17.93 -2.84
CA LYS A 637 144.67 -19.30 -3.38
C LYS A 637 146.10 -19.86 -3.26
N HIS A 638 146.94 -19.31 -2.38
CA HIS A 638 148.31 -19.81 -2.12
C HIS A 638 148.37 -20.89 -1.03
N SER A 639 147.25 -21.12 -0.37
CA SER A 639 147.08 -22.14 0.65
C SER A 639 145.75 -22.87 0.47
N TYR A 640 145.67 -24.07 1.03
CA TYR A 640 144.53 -24.97 0.95
C TYR A 640 144.25 -25.66 2.29
N GLY A 641 143.25 -26.53 2.28
CA GLY A 641 142.73 -27.23 3.45
C GLY A 641 141.59 -26.47 4.11
N GLU A 642 140.87 -27.14 5.01
CA GLU A 642 139.66 -26.59 5.66
C GLU A 642 139.92 -25.28 6.42
N THR A 643 141.17 -25.01 6.80
CA THR A 643 141.60 -23.78 7.48
C THR A 643 142.55 -22.91 6.64
N CYS A 644 142.77 -23.22 5.36
CA CYS A 644 143.63 -22.45 4.46
C CYS A 644 145.06 -22.23 4.99
N ASN A 645 145.62 -23.23 5.68
CA ASN A 645 146.95 -23.16 6.30
C ASN A 645 147.98 -24.08 5.63
N LEU A 646 147.57 -24.96 4.71
CA LEU A 646 148.49 -25.84 4.00
C LEU A 646 149.00 -25.11 2.75
N PRO A 647 150.32 -24.90 2.58
CA PRO A 647 150.83 -24.22 1.39
C PRO A 647 150.65 -25.11 0.15
N CYS A 648 150.29 -24.50 -0.98
CA CYS A 648 150.24 -25.21 -2.26
C CYS A 648 151.61 -25.77 -2.65
N ASN A 649 151.63 -26.86 -3.45
CA ASN A 649 152.88 -27.43 -3.95
C ASN A 649 153.68 -26.36 -4.72
N ALA A 650 154.98 -26.26 -4.44
CA ALA A 650 155.87 -25.30 -5.09
C ALA A 650 155.95 -25.52 -6.62
N ALA A 651 155.74 -26.76 -7.08
CA ALA A 651 155.69 -27.09 -8.50
C ALA A 651 154.34 -26.76 -9.17
N CYS A 652 153.33 -26.28 -8.44
CA CYS A 652 152.17 -25.65 -9.06
C CYS A 652 152.61 -24.31 -9.67
N ARG A 653 152.24 -24.01 -10.92
CA ARG A 653 152.52 -22.68 -11.49
C ARG A 653 151.90 -21.57 -10.63
N ASN A 654 152.70 -20.54 -10.36
CA ASN A 654 152.40 -19.46 -9.41
C ASN A 654 152.08 -19.90 -7.97
N LYS A 655 152.34 -21.16 -7.61
CA LYS A 655 152.06 -21.73 -6.27
C LYS A 655 150.58 -21.58 -5.88
N THR A 656 149.68 -21.68 -6.87
CA THR A 656 148.23 -21.57 -6.64
C THR A 656 147.54 -22.92 -6.69
N CYS A 657 146.63 -23.16 -5.75
CA CYS A 657 145.86 -24.39 -5.64
C CYS A 657 144.46 -24.13 -5.11
N ASP A 658 143.55 -25.06 -5.38
CA ASP A 658 142.20 -25.05 -4.83
C ASP A 658 142.20 -25.48 -3.36
N ILE A 659 141.03 -25.47 -2.72
CA ILE A 659 140.92 -25.82 -1.30
C ILE A 659 141.31 -27.28 -0.99
N THR A 660 141.40 -28.16 -1.99
CA THR A 660 141.83 -29.57 -1.86
C THR A 660 143.33 -29.76 -2.07
N GLY A 661 144.04 -28.70 -2.46
CA GLY A 661 145.47 -28.70 -2.75
C GLY A 661 145.81 -29.13 -4.17
N GLN A 662 144.83 -29.19 -5.08
CA GLN A 662 145.08 -29.38 -6.50
C GLN A 662 145.50 -28.07 -7.14
N CYS A 663 146.55 -28.08 -7.95
CA CYS A 663 147.04 -26.89 -8.60
C CYS A 663 145.94 -26.33 -9.53
N THR A 664 145.58 -25.05 -9.37
CA THR A 664 144.58 -24.40 -10.24
C THR A 664 145.13 -24.10 -11.63
N LEU A 665 146.45 -24.16 -11.78
CA LEU A 665 147.21 -24.00 -13.02
C LEU A 665 148.06 -25.26 -13.25
N GLU A 666 148.61 -25.41 -14.46
CA GLU A 666 149.47 -26.55 -14.81
C GLU A 666 150.79 -26.57 -14.01
N CYS A 667 151.46 -27.72 -14.04
CA CYS A 667 152.73 -27.93 -13.32
C CYS A 667 153.89 -27.17 -13.95
N GLU A 668 154.89 -26.85 -13.12
CA GLU A 668 156.21 -26.47 -13.61
C GLU A 668 156.88 -27.63 -14.36
N ASN A 669 157.78 -27.30 -15.28
CA ASN A 669 158.50 -28.27 -16.11
C ASN A 669 159.18 -29.35 -15.24
N SER A 670 159.29 -30.56 -15.76
CA SER A 670 159.77 -31.78 -15.05
C SER A 670 158.81 -32.40 -14.03
N LYS A 671 157.64 -31.79 -13.74
CA LYS A 671 156.60 -32.37 -12.87
C LYS A 671 155.28 -32.56 -13.59
N TYR A 672 154.49 -33.55 -13.17
CA TYR A 672 153.12 -33.77 -13.64
C TYR A 672 152.20 -34.27 -12.50
N GLY A 673 150.91 -34.43 -12.81
CA GLY A 673 149.86 -34.80 -11.85
C GLY A 673 149.07 -33.59 -11.37
N THR A 674 147.84 -33.79 -10.86
CA THR A 674 146.95 -32.69 -10.44
C THR A 674 147.47 -31.89 -9.24
N LYS A 675 148.46 -32.45 -8.52
CA LYS A 675 149.19 -31.78 -7.44
C LYS A 675 150.65 -31.49 -7.78
N CYS A 676 151.11 -31.78 -9.01
CA CYS A 676 152.49 -31.57 -9.47
C CYS A 676 153.56 -32.23 -8.58
N ASP A 677 153.24 -33.39 -8.03
CA ASP A 677 154.07 -34.16 -7.11
C ASP A 677 154.86 -35.29 -7.80
N GLN A 678 154.56 -35.60 -9.06
CA GLN A 678 155.19 -36.70 -9.80
C GLN A 678 156.25 -36.20 -10.79
N ASP A 679 157.39 -36.89 -10.88
CA ASP A 679 158.51 -36.53 -11.76
C ASP A 679 158.36 -37.07 -13.19
N CYS A 680 158.71 -36.25 -14.18
CA CYS A 680 158.72 -36.65 -15.58
C CYS A 680 159.72 -37.78 -15.88
N PRO A 681 159.47 -38.59 -16.93
CA PRO A 681 160.39 -39.66 -17.33
C PRO A 681 161.77 -39.12 -17.72
N VAL A 682 162.81 -39.92 -17.50
CA VAL A 682 164.20 -39.55 -17.80
C VAL A 682 164.35 -39.16 -19.28
N GLY A 683 165.01 -38.01 -19.55
CA GLY A 683 165.18 -37.46 -20.90
C GLY A 683 164.04 -36.54 -21.36
N CYS A 684 163.08 -36.22 -20.48
CA CYS A 684 161.92 -35.39 -20.76
C CYS A 684 161.88 -34.08 -19.94
N SER A 685 161.88 -32.93 -20.60
CA SER A 685 161.82 -31.60 -19.97
C SER A 685 160.40 -31.19 -19.58
N SER A 686 159.37 -31.70 -20.29
CA SER A 686 157.97 -31.53 -19.92
C SER A 686 157.16 -32.74 -20.34
N CYS A 687 156.34 -33.27 -19.44
CA CYS A 687 155.56 -34.48 -19.68
C CYS A 687 154.11 -34.28 -19.23
N ARG A 688 153.20 -35.04 -19.85
CA ARG A 688 151.80 -35.06 -19.43
C ARG A 688 151.53 -36.14 -18.38
N ASN A 689 152.24 -37.27 -18.47
CA ASN A 689 152.21 -38.37 -17.53
C ASN A 689 153.50 -39.21 -17.65
N ALA A 690 153.62 -40.28 -16.84
CA ALA A 690 154.76 -41.20 -16.81
C ALA A 690 155.17 -41.81 -18.16
N SER A 691 154.32 -41.76 -19.19
CA SER A 691 154.54 -42.44 -20.48
C SER A 691 154.58 -41.49 -21.67
N LEU A 692 154.18 -40.22 -21.47
CA LEU A 692 154.00 -39.26 -22.55
C LEU A 692 154.83 -38.01 -22.28
N CYS A 693 155.99 -37.97 -22.92
CA CYS A 693 156.84 -36.80 -22.98
C CYS A 693 156.33 -35.81 -24.04
N LEU A 694 156.20 -34.54 -23.66
CA LEU A 694 155.79 -33.45 -24.55
C LEU A 694 157.00 -32.75 -25.17
N SER A 695 158.10 -32.63 -24.42
CA SER A 695 159.36 -32.08 -24.90
C SER A 695 160.55 -32.80 -24.28
N CYS A 696 161.53 -33.19 -25.10
CA CYS A 696 162.73 -33.86 -24.61
C CYS A 696 163.70 -32.86 -23.95
N GLU A 697 164.61 -33.36 -23.13
CA GLU A 697 165.75 -32.59 -22.61
C GLU A 697 166.82 -32.40 -23.71
N ASP A 698 167.60 -31.32 -23.61
CA ASP A 698 168.67 -31.03 -24.55
C ASP A 698 169.71 -32.18 -24.60
N GLY A 699 169.95 -32.72 -25.80
CA GLY A 699 170.84 -33.87 -26.03
C GLY A 699 170.15 -35.19 -26.35
N PHE A 700 168.81 -35.25 -26.30
CA PHE A 700 168.00 -36.39 -26.75
C PHE A 700 167.36 -36.12 -28.13
N ASN A 701 167.07 -37.17 -28.92
CA ASN A 701 166.40 -37.01 -30.22
C ASN A 701 164.90 -36.70 -30.08
N LYS A 702 164.18 -36.49 -31.21
CA LYS A 702 162.72 -36.23 -31.23
C LYS A 702 161.85 -37.32 -30.58
N LYS A 703 162.37 -38.53 -30.33
CA LYS A 703 161.68 -39.60 -29.57
C LYS A 703 162.14 -39.68 -28.10
N CYS A 704 162.93 -38.70 -27.66
CA CYS A 704 163.55 -38.62 -26.34
C CYS A 704 164.44 -39.82 -25.99
N GLU A 705 165.11 -40.40 -27.01
CA GLU A 705 166.09 -41.48 -26.86
C GLU A 705 167.52 -40.92 -27.01
N ARG A 706 168.47 -41.47 -26.24
CA ARG A 706 169.85 -40.98 -26.10
C ARG A 706 170.65 -41.20 -27.40
N CYS A 707 171.33 -40.16 -27.90
CA CYS A 707 172.10 -40.24 -29.15
C CYS A 707 173.61 -40.27 -28.92
N ASP A 708 174.30 -41.24 -29.52
CA ASP A 708 175.74 -41.48 -29.24
C ASP A 708 176.69 -40.45 -29.85
N ASN A 709 176.34 -39.64 -30.87
CA ASN A 709 177.12 -38.48 -31.32
C ASN A 709 176.38 -37.48 -32.25
N ASN A 710 176.77 -36.20 -32.15
CA ASN A 710 175.95 -34.99 -32.35
C ASN A 710 175.67 -34.53 -33.81
N VAL A 711 176.04 -35.29 -34.84
CA VAL A 711 175.93 -34.83 -36.26
C VAL A 711 174.64 -35.32 -36.94
N THR A 712 174.06 -36.44 -36.51
CA THR A 712 172.88 -37.05 -37.15
C THR A 712 171.53 -36.44 -36.74
N CYS A 713 171.45 -35.68 -35.63
CA CYS A 713 170.17 -35.15 -35.14
C CYS A 713 169.59 -33.94 -35.91
N ARG A 714 170.38 -33.22 -36.72
CA ARG A 714 169.95 -31.90 -37.27
C ARG A 714 169.37 -31.91 -38.70
N LYS A 715 169.18 -33.06 -39.35
CA LYS A 715 168.80 -33.09 -40.79
C LYS A 715 167.35 -33.47 -41.16
N ALA A 716 166.42 -33.53 -40.21
CA ALA A 716 164.99 -33.66 -40.53
C ALA A 716 164.16 -32.75 -39.62
N LEU A 717 163.86 -31.55 -40.12
CA LEU A 717 162.76 -30.74 -39.58
C LEU A 717 161.45 -31.51 -39.70
#